data_AF-Q4CWM6-F1
#
_entry.id   AF-Q4CWM6-F1
#
_cell.length_a   1.000
_cell.length_b   1.000
_cell.length_c   1.000
_cell.angle_alpha   90.00
_cell.angle_beta   90.00
_cell.angle_gamma   90.00
#
_symmetry.space_group_name_H-M   'P 1'
#
loop_
_entity.id
_entity.type
_entity.pdbx_description
1 polymer ?
#
loop_
_entity_poly.entity_id
_entity_poly.type
_entity_poly.pdbx_seq_one_letter_code
_entity_poly.pdbx_strand_id
1 'polypeptide(L)'
;MSTALLAARACARTILWQSLRLSAFQGAVPHVLLVVDRLPCTLQKVLLEGYMQELDAINMGSSNPVGGPPRLDLDLLATTPSYSDGLDKDWKVTYGVLPFSAGSFLEDVQTLQAFLRQCGAPVDTEEGGIGGRWSEEKMKGVLDSLAPILSPYRADDNAGGCVEWKDALLRTLRAGQPRELLGCILIQRNAFQNELEKYRLRLDLFKMGLRVAEHNHLECMSRTADTLASGKDGGSRERCLEEEEIIYYMQSCSLQPHVAESMGRAIADSIDALSWSRRIVAADGSDGVKLDVVPPASFYESLSNADLLSVYNAGVLRWEGSCYEKNTATGMDPSAASWNISGPGAPLRIICQDGQVLSFEGGLEECLLNTGYYAAAHAPERNCVQGHRQRFPVRDAGEANKLEEGAEEKEEGDIASMRKASDAEKRGRLKKKEYLAMLKRTGKKNAAGRTSSPFDENDDGVRRRGNDCGACVGSSIGGTFPVGEVISESFDLSKLNGSCSVFAYPSLFKEVTMSDLNPVTMRIENGIVTDIGPNAPEELVELVSLVRQAEGACYVRELGIGLSPHVGRGRIVSDVTAFERQFGVHVSLGQRHPLFVKQPAKCNADGSVAVQVDGPVLKRKAGKYHIDVFLDAARLEMGAFVVDFTKGVCSFSSSSAAAVACA
;
A
#
# COMPACT_ATOMS: atom_id res chain seq x y z
N MET A 1 -28.86 -2.41 9.33
CA MET A 1 -27.64 -1.67 8.91
C MET A 1 -27.56 -1.78 7.39
N SER A 2 -27.29 -0.70 6.67
CA SER A 2 -27.19 -0.74 5.20
C SER A 2 -26.02 -1.62 4.75
N THR A 3 -26.09 -2.14 3.52
CA THR A 3 -25.02 -2.97 2.94
C THR A 3 -23.69 -2.22 2.90
N ALA A 4 -23.71 -0.93 2.56
CA ALA A 4 -22.51 -0.09 2.55
C ALA A 4 -21.87 0.04 3.95
N LEU A 5 -22.66 0.23 5.02
CA LEU A 5 -22.12 0.34 6.38
C LEU A 5 -21.55 -1.00 6.89
N LEU A 6 -22.19 -2.12 6.53
CA LEU A 6 -21.65 -3.46 6.84
C LEU A 6 -20.31 -3.69 6.13
N ALA A 7 -20.21 -3.32 4.85
CA ALA A 7 -18.96 -3.41 4.08
C ALA A 7 -17.89 -2.47 4.66
N ALA A 8 -18.24 -1.24 5.04
CA ALA A 8 -17.33 -0.28 5.66
C ALA A 8 -16.73 -0.81 6.97
N ARG A 9 -17.57 -1.44 7.80
CA ARG A 9 -17.13 -2.01 9.07
C ARG A 9 -16.25 -3.24 8.87
N ALA A 10 -16.57 -4.10 7.91
CA ALA A 10 -15.72 -5.24 7.54
C ALA A 10 -14.35 -4.77 7.02
N CYS A 11 -14.33 -3.71 6.21
CA CYS A 11 -13.12 -3.05 5.73
C CYS A 11 -12.28 -2.55 6.91
N ALA A 12 -12.87 -1.76 7.81
CA ALA A 12 -12.21 -1.23 9.00
C ALA A 12 -11.63 -2.34 9.88
N ARG A 13 -12.40 -3.40 10.16
CA ARG A 13 -11.96 -4.55 10.95
C ARG A 13 -10.71 -5.21 10.36
N THR A 14 -10.74 -5.45 9.05
CA THR A 14 -9.64 -6.09 8.32
C THR A 14 -8.39 -5.23 8.39
N ILE A 15 -8.52 -3.94 8.08
CA ILE A 15 -7.39 -3.01 8.05
C ILE A 15 -6.81 -2.80 9.45
N LEU A 16 -7.63 -2.45 10.45
CA LEU A 16 -7.16 -2.13 11.79
C LEU A 16 -6.53 -3.35 12.49
N TRP A 17 -7.20 -4.51 12.42
CA TRP A 17 -6.89 -5.63 13.32
C TRP A 17 -6.10 -6.75 12.68
N GLN A 18 -6.18 -6.90 11.35
CA GLN A 18 -5.52 -8.01 10.67
C GLN A 18 -4.33 -7.56 9.85
N SER A 19 -4.48 -6.46 9.11
CA SER A 19 -3.39 -5.92 8.30
C SER A 19 -2.44 -5.08 9.17
N LEU A 20 -2.95 -4.00 9.76
CA LEU A 20 -2.15 -3.15 10.64
C LEU A 20 -1.94 -3.76 12.02
N ARG A 21 -2.71 -4.79 12.42
CA ARG A 21 -2.57 -5.51 13.70
C ARG A 21 -2.44 -4.61 14.92
N LEU A 22 -3.23 -3.54 14.99
CA LEU A 22 -3.13 -2.55 16.06
C LEU A 22 -3.42 -3.14 17.45
N SER A 23 -4.29 -4.15 17.52
CA SER A 23 -4.61 -4.90 18.74
C SER A 23 -3.46 -5.78 19.25
N ALA A 24 -2.45 -6.06 18.42
CA ALA A 24 -1.26 -6.81 18.84
C ALA A 24 -0.27 -5.94 19.62
N PHE A 25 -0.41 -4.62 19.59
CA PHE A 25 0.50 -3.69 20.25
C PHE A 25 0.30 -3.71 21.78
N GLN A 26 1.41 -3.70 22.53
CA GLN A 26 1.43 -3.90 23.98
C GLN A 26 2.23 -2.82 24.70
N GLY A 27 1.83 -2.56 25.95
CA GLY A 27 2.51 -1.66 26.89
C GLY A 27 2.03 -0.20 26.87
N ALA A 28 1.18 0.17 25.92
CA ALA A 28 0.49 1.46 25.90
C ALA A 28 -0.84 1.32 25.15
N VAL A 29 -1.79 2.21 25.44
CA VAL A 29 -3.03 2.32 24.67
C VAL A 29 -2.70 2.95 23.31
N PRO A 30 -2.89 2.24 22.20
CA PRO A 30 -2.72 2.80 20.87
C PRO A 30 -3.76 3.88 20.60
N HIS A 31 -3.30 4.99 20.02
CA HIS A 31 -4.14 6.02 19.44
C HIS A 31 -4.08 5.94 17.91
N VAL A 32 -5.23 6.06 17.25
CA VAL A 32 -5.38 5.98 15.79
C VAL A 32 -5.95 7.28 15.25
N LEU A 33 -5.33 7.87 14.25
CA LEU A 33 -5.89 9.01 13.54
C LEU A 33 -6.69 8.56 12.31
N LEU A 34 -7.90 9.07 12.17
CA LEU A 34 -8.75 8.98 10.99
C LEU A 34 -8.71 10.35 10.30
N VAL A 35 -7.90 10.46 9.26
CA VAL A 35 -7.65 11.70 8.53
C VAL A 35 -8.51 11.72 7.29
N VAL A 36 -9.37 12.72 7.15
CA VAL A 36 -10.34 12.81 6.06
C VAL A 36 -10.29 14.20 5.43
N ASP A 37 -10.66 14.35 4.16
CA ASP A 37 -10.86 15.67 3.57
C ASP A 37 -11.80 16.53 4.41
N ARG A 38 -11.60 17.86 4.40
CA ARG A 38 -12.50 18.79 5.11
C ARG A 38 -13.94 18.71 4.60
N LEU A 39 -14.11 18.50 3.29
CA LEU A 39 -15.40 18.28 2.62
C LEU A 39 -15.41 16.88 1.99
N PRO A 40 -15.74 15.84 2.78
CA PRO A 40 -15.67 14.45 2.34
C PRO A 40 -16.78 14.10 1.34
N CYS A 41 -16.48 13.22 0.39
CA CYS A 41 -17.49 12.56 -0.44
C CYS A 41 -18.26 11.48 0.36
N THR A 42 -19.35 10.94 -0.21
CA THR A 42 -20.19 9.92 0.44
C THR A 42 -19.38 8.68 0.83
N LEU A 43 -18.52 8.17 -0.06
CA LEU A 43 -17.67 7.00 0.25
C LEU A 43 -16.74 7.26 1.45
N GLN A 44 -16.15 8.44 1.56
CA GLN A 44 -15.32 8.82 2.72
C GLN A 44 -16.12 8.81 4.02
N LYS A 45 -17.35 9.35 4.00
CA LYS A 45 -18.22 9.40 5.18
C LYS A 45 -18.62 8.00 5.65
N VAL A 46 -18.95 7.13 4.69
CA VAL A 46 -19.34 5.74 4.97
C VAL A 46 -18.15 4.95 5.52
N LEU A 47 -16.96 5.09 4.94
CA LEU A 47 -15.73 4.50 5.46
C LEU A 47 -15.42 5.00 6.88
N LEU A 48 -15.47 6.33 7.10
CA LEU A 48 -15.23 6.93 8.40
C LEU A 48 -16.19 6.37 9.46
N GLU A 49 -17.48 6.25 9.14
CA GLU A 49 -18.48 5.63 10.01
C GLU A 49 -18.13 4.17 10.33
N GLY A 50 -17.71 3.38 9.32
CA GLY A 50 -17.25 2.01 9.51
C GLY A 50 -16.07 1.90 10.49
N TYR A 51 -15.07 2.78 10.35
CA TYR A 51 -13.93 2.85 11.28
C TYR A 51 -14.36 3.21 12.71
N MET A 52 -15.19 4.23 12.87
CA MET A 52 -15.68 4.66 14.20
C MET A 52 -16.48 3.54 14.87
N GLN A 53 -17.39 2.88 14.14
CA GLN A 53 -18.18 1.78 14.68
C GLN A 53 -17.32 0.58 15.12
N GLU A 54 -16.27 0.25 14.36
CA GLU A 54 -15.39 -0.86 14.71
C GLU A 54 -14.47 -0.53 15.89
N LEU A 55 -13.96 0.70 15.97
CA LEU A 55 -13.20 1.20 17.12
C LEU A 55 -14.08 1.24 18.39
N ASP A 56 -15.34 1.62 18.25
CA ASP A 56 -16.27 1.57 19.37
C ASP A 56 -16.59 0.14 19.80
N ALA A 57 -16.78 -0.78 18.86
CA ALA A 57 -17.07 -2.18 19.14
C ALA A 57 -15.95 -2.87 19.94
N ILE A 58 -14.67 -2.59 19.62
CA ILE A 58 -13.55 -3.20 20.37
C ILE A 58 -13.44 -2.66 21.80
N ASN A 59 -13.86 -1.41 22.02
CA ASN A 59 -13.78 -0.73 23.32
C ASN A 59 -14.97 -0.99 24.23
N MET A 60 -16.20 -0.92 23.69
CA MET A 60 -17.43 -1.12 24.45
C MET A 60 -17.91 -2.57 24.46
N GLY A 61 -17.29 -3.45 23.67
CA GLY A 61 -17.78 -4.80 23.41
C GLY A 61 -18.99 -4.81 22.47
N SER A 62 -19.58 -5.98 22.27
CA SER A 62 -20.71 -6.18 21.33
C SER A 62 -22.01 -5.45 21.72
N SER A 63 -22.03 -4.64 22.78
CA SER A 63 -23.23 -3.95 23.28
C SER A 63 -23.56 -2.66 22.55
N ASN A 64 -22.74 -2.19 21.62
CA ASN A 64 -23.04 -0.97 20.88
C ASN A 64 -24.14 -1.24 19.82
N PRO A 65 -25.14 -0.36 19.64
CA PRO A 65 -26.18 -0.58 18.66
C PRO A 65 -25.57 -0.48 17.25
N VAL A 66 -25.34 -1.65 16.67
CA VAL A 66 -24.99 -1.85 15.26
C VAL A 66 -26.21 -1.42 14.43
N GLY A 67 -26.48 -0.11 14.28
CA GLY A 67 -27.65 0.31 13.52
C GLY A 67 -28.09 1.78 13.54
N GLY A 68 -27.27 2.74 13.94
CA GLY A 68 -27.61 4.16 13.83
C GLY A 68 -27.38 4.76 12.43
N PRO A 69 -27.99 5.91 12.11
CA PRO A 69 -27.55 6.71 10.96
C PRO A 69 -26.08 7.14 11.14
N PRO A 70 -25.34 7.37 10.04
CA PRO A 70 -23.97 7.87 10.12
C PRO A 70 -23.86 9.13 10.98
N ARG A 71 -22.80 9.22 11.80
CA ARG A 71 -22.55 10.39 12.67
C ARG A 71 -22.29 11.65 11.88
N LEU A 72 -21.68 11.49 10.70
CA LEU A 72 -21.46 12.57 9.74
C LEU A 72 -22.58 12.53 8.70
N ASP A 73 -23.27 13.66 8.53
CA ASP A 73 -24.37 13.77 7.57
C ASP A 73 -23.90 13.49 6.14
N LEU A 74 -24.70 12.74 5.38
CA LEU A 74 -24.39 12.40 3.98
C LEU A 74 -24.49 13.61 3.03
N ASP A 75 -25.07 14.73 3.45
CA ASP A 75 -25.07 16.01 2.72
C ASP A 75 -23.65 16.44 2.35
N LEU A 76 -23.38 16.67 1.07
CA LEU A 76 -22.05 17.00 0.55
C LEU A 76 -21.41 18.26 1.17
N LEU A 77 -22.19 19.12 1.82
CA LEU A 77 -21.70 20.30 2.54
C LEU A 77 -21.29 20.00 3.99
N ALA A 78 -21.63 18.83 4.52
CA ALA A 78 -21.24 18.41 5.87
C ALA A 78 -19.72 18.26 5.95
N THR A 79 -19.09 19.04 6.83
CA THR A 79 -17.63 19.03 6.99
C THR A 79 -17.17 17.97 7.97
N THR A 80 -15.99 17.42 7.74
CA THR A 80 -15.34 16.50 8.68
C THR A 80 -15.12 17.19 10.04
N PRO A 81 -15.64 16.63 11.15
CA PRO A 81 -15.41 17.16 12.48
C PRO A 81 -13.95 16.90 12.93
N SER A 82 -13.48 17.67 13.91
CA SER A 82 -12.16 17.48 14.53
C SER A 82 -12.34 17.18 16.02
N TYR A 83 -11.96 15.98 16.45
CA TYR A 83 -12.11 15.54 17.84
C TYR A 83 -11.32 14.25 18.13
N SER A 84 -11.20 13.90 19.40
CA SER A 84 -10.73 12.60 19.87
C SER A 84 -11.75 11.92 20.78
N ASP A 85 -11.79 10.59 20.76
CA ASP A 85 -12.65 9.77 21.63
C ASP A 85 -11.83 8.74 22.43
N GLY A 86 -12.31 8.44 23.62
CA GLY A 86 -11.72 7.48 24.55
C GLY A 86 -10.53 7.98 25.36
N LEU A 87 -10.09 9.23 25.20
CA LEU A 87 -8.91 9.76 25.91
C LEU A 87 -9.12 9.88 27.42
N ASP A 88 -10.36 10.06 27.85
CA ASP A 88 -10.81 10.15 29.23
C ASP A 88 -11.41 8.83 29.78
N LYS A 89 -11.40 7.77 28.97
CA LYS A 89 -11.99 6.45 29.28
C LYS A 89 -10.90 5.37 29.37
N ASP A 90 -11.22 4.26 30.02
CA ASP A 90 -10.37 3.05 30.05
C ASP A 90 -10.58 2.21 28.78
N TRP A 91 -10.27 2.81 27.64
CA TRP A 91 -10.41 2.20 26.32
C TRP A 91 -9.15 1.44 25.92
N LYS A 92 -9.34 0.33 25.21
CA LYS A 92 -8.26 -0.49 24.63
C LYS A 92 -7.57 0.22 23.47
N VAL A 93 -8.31 1.01 22.72
CA VAL A 93 -7.80 1.80 21.58
C VAL A 93 -8.51 3.14 21.59
N THR A 94 -7.78 4.24 21.52
CA THR A 94 -8.39 5.57 21.36
C THR A 94 -8.24 6.04 19.92
N TYR A 95 -9.05 7.00 19.49
CA TYR A 95 -8.95 7.51 18.13
C TYR A 95 -9.25 8.99 18.03
N GLY A 96 -8.73 9.63 16.99
CA GLY A 96 -9.02 11.00 16.60
C GLY A 96 -9.57 11.06 15.19
N VAL A 97 -10.58 11.89 14.96
CA VAL A 97 -11.05 12.26 13.61
C VAL A 97 -10.54 13.66 13.33
N LEU A 98 -9.93 13.87 12.17
CA LEU A 98 -9.39 15.17 11.81
C LEU A 98 -9.56 15.49 10.32
N PRO A 99 -9.92 16.73 9.98
CA PRO A 99 -9.83 17.22 8.61
C PRO A 99 -8.36 17.39 8.22
N PHE A 100 -7.97 16.91 7.04
CA PHE A 100 -6.62 17.10 6.50
C PHE A 100 -6.31 18.59 6.31
N SER A 101 -5.08 18.98 6.68
CA SER A 101 -4.55 20.35 6.53
C SER A 101 -3.09 20.28 6.10
N ALA A 102 -2.84 20.44 4.79
CA ALA A 102 -1.50 20.27 4.22
C ALA A 102 -0.41 21.14 4.90
N GLY A 103 -0.77 22.33 5.40
CA GLY A 103 0.17 23.29 5.96
C GLY A 103 0.79 22.90 7.29
N SER A 104 0.07 22.15 8.13
CA SER A 104 0.49 21.84 9.51
C SER A 104 0.46 20.35 9.86
N PHE A 105 -0.14 19.50 9.01
CA PHE A 105 -0.46 18.11 9.35
C PHE A 105 0.72 17.31 9.93
N LEU A 106 1.90 17.33 9.30
CA LEU A 106 3.05 16.55 9.79
C LEU A 106 3.57 17.08 11.14
N GLU A 107 3.57 18.40 11.33
CA GLU A 107 3.98 19.04 12.57
C GLU A 107 2.99 18.73 13.70
N ASP A 108 1.69 18.78 13.39
CA ASP A 108 0.61 18.44 14.33
C ASP A 108 0.70 16.97 14.75
N VAL A 109 0.90 16.04 13.80
CA VAL A 109 1.05 14.61 14.07
C VAL A 109 2.30 14.34 14.91
N GLN A 110 3.43 14.99 14.61
CA GLN A 110 4.66 14.85 15.39
C GLN A 110 4.49 15.39 16.82
N THR A 111 3.81 16.53 16.95
CA THR A 111 3.52 17.16 18.25
C THR A 111 2.56 16.30 19.07
N LEU A 112 1.54 15.73 18.43
CA LEU A 112 0.62 14.78 19.05
C LEU A 112 1.34 13.51 19.54
N GLN A 113 2.22 12.95 18.72
CA GLN A 113 3.02 11.79 19.12
C GLN A 113 3.89 12.11 20.34
N ALA A 114 4.56 13.28 20.34
CA ALA A 114 5.34 13.75 21.48
C ALA A 114 4.48 13.84 22.75
N PHE A 115 3.31 14.48 22.64
CA PHE A 115 2.38 14.68 23.74
C PHE A 115 1.85 13.35 24.31
N LEU A 116 1.41 12.42 23.46
CA LEU A 116 0.89 11.12 23.90
C LEU A 116 1.96 10.29 24.63
N ARG A 117 3.24 10.44 24.26
CA ARG A 117 4.34 9.77 24.96
C ARG A 117 4.62 10.30 26.37
N GLN A 118 4.11 11.49 26.69
CA GLN A 118 4.16 12.09 28.03
C GLN A 118 2.96 11.73 28.91
N CYS A 119 1.94 11.08 28.33
CA CYS A 119 0.80 10.53 29.06
C CYS A 119 1.21 9.28 29.85
N GLY A 120 0.53 9.05 30.98
CA GLY A 120 0.79 7.94 31.87
C GLY A 120 1.39 8.35 33.22
N ALA A 121 1.08 7.55 34.25
CA ALA A 121 1.72 7.66 35.55
C ALA A 121 3.25 7.47 35.43
N PRO A 122 4.06 8.20 36.24
CA PRO A 122 5.50 7.99 36.25
C PRO A 122 5.77 6.55 36.70
N VAL A 123 6.56 5.82 35.92
CA VAL A 123 7.08 4.52 36.34
C VAL A 123 8.36 4.81 37.11
N ASP A 124 8.46 4.35 38.36
CA ASP A 124 9.61 4.55 39.26
C ASP A 124 10.91 3.85 38.80
N THR A 125 10.97 3.41 37.54
CA THR A 125 12.17 2.79 36.97
C THR A 125 13.13 3.86 36.48
N GLU A 126 14.34 3.90 37.05
CA GLU A 126 15.49 4.76 36.73
C GLU A 126 16.00 4.66 35.28
N GLU A 127 15.28 4.01 34.36
CA GLU A 127 15.78 3.66 33.03
C GLU A 127 15.27 4.60 31.93
N GLY A 128 16.04 5.66 31.69
CA GLY A 128 16.68 5.86 30.38
C GLY A 128 15.78 6.05 29.15
N GLY A 129 14.72 6.86 29.23
CA GLY A 129 14.09 7.46 28.05
C GLY A 129 14.83 8.73 27.63
N ILE A 130 15.38 8.78 26.41
CA ILE A 130 15.98 9.99 25.83
C ILE A 130 14.85 11.02 25.63
N GLY A 131 14.67 11.91 26.61
CA GLY A 131 13.60 12.93 26.65
C GLY A 131 12.88 12.91 27.99
N GLY A 132 13.35 13.72 28.94
CA GLY A 132 12.79 13.81 30.29
C GLY A 132 11.29 14.17 30.31
N ARG A 133 10.60 13.82 31.40
CA ARG A 133 9.17 14.08 31.59
C ARG A 133 8.88 15.59 31.51
N TRP A 134 7.88 15.97 30.73
CA TRP A 134 7.48 17.37 30.61
C TRP A 134 6.88 17.91 31.92
N SER A 135 7.15 19.19 32.20
CA SER A 135 6.45 19.91 33.27
C SER A 135 4.96 20.00 32.95
N GLU A 136 4.14 20.24 33.98
CA GLU A 136 2.69 20.36 33.81
C GLU A 136 2.35 21.57 32.92
N GLU A 137 3.07 22.68 33.05
CA GLU A 137 2.92 23.88 32.24
C GLU A 137 3.27 23.62 30.77
N LYS A 138 4.37 22.90 30.50
CA LYS A 138 4.73 22.53 29.12
C LYS A 138 3.66 21.63 28.52
N MET A 139 3.22 20.62 29.26
CA MET A 139 2.19 19.69 28.77
C MET A 139 0.86 20.42 28.51
N LYS A 140 0.48 21.37 29.38
CA LYS A 140 -0.69 22.24 29.17
C LYS A 140 -0.55 23.12 27.93
N GLY A 141 0.61 23.74 27.71
CA GLY A 141 0.86 24.54 26.50
C GLY A 141 0.77 23.72 25.20
N VAL A 142 1.29 22.48 25.20
CA VAL A 142 1.14 21.59 24.04
C VAL A 142 -0.29 21.08 23.88
N LEU A 143 -1.01 20.82 24.98
CA LEU A 143 -2.43 20.49 24.93
C LEU A 143 -3.24 21.65 24.32
N ASP A 144 -2.91 22.90 24.65
CA ASP A 144 -3.56 24.07 24.08
C ASP A 144 -3.34 24.18 22.57
N SER A 145 -2.13 23.89 22.07
CA SER A 145 -1.87 23.86 20.62
C SER A 145 -2.58 22.69 19.92
N LEU A 146 -2.73 21.55 20.61
CA LEU A 146 -3.41 20.36 20.09
C LEU A 146 -4.92 20.34 20.37
N ALA A 147 -5.48 21.39 20.97
CA ALA A 147 -6.88 21.44 21.36
C ALA A 147 -7.86 21.13 20.20
N PRO A 148 -7.62 21.56 18.93
CA PRO A 148 -8.49 21.19 17.82
C PRO A 148 -8.57 19.67 17.56
N ILE A 149 -7.53 18.92 17.90
CA ILE A 149 -7.44 17.47 17.64
C ILE A 149 -7.89 16.68 18.87
N LEU A 150 -7.58 17.16 20.07
CA LEU A 150 -7.80 16.46 21.34
C LEU A 150 -9.15 16.79 22.01
N SER A 151 -9.93 17.71 21.44
CA SER A 151 -11.27 18.04 21.96
C SER A 151 -12.18 16.80 22.00
N PRO A 152 -13.00 16.63 23.04
CA PRO A 152 -13.98 15.54 23.06
C PRO A 152 -15.07 15.76 22.01
N TYR A 153 -15.66 14.67 21.53
CA TYR A 153 -16.75 14.73 20.55
C TYR A 153 -17.91 15.59 21.07
N ARG A 154 -18.38 16.54 20.24
CA ARG A 154 -19.47 17.49 20.55
C ARG A 154 -19.23 18.42 21.75
N ALA A 155 -17.96 18.73 22.06
CA ALA A 155 -17.62 19.75 23.04
C ALA A 155 -18.27 21.13 22.74
N ASP A 156 -18.54 21.44 21.47
CA ASP A 156 -19.10 22.73 21.04
C ASP A 156 -20.63 22.84 21.14
N ASP A 157 -21.37 21.72 21.22
CA ASP A 157 -22.84 21.76 21.15
C ASP A 157 -23.52 22.09 22.49
N ASN A 158 -22.79 22.08 23.61
CA ASN A 158 -23.33 22.43 24.92
C ASN A 158 -22.31 23.17 25.80
N ALA A 159 -22.62 24.45 26.04
CA ALA A 159 -22.20 25.27 27.19
C ALA A 159 -20.74 25.78 27.26
N GLY A 160 -20.59 27.10 27.10
CA GLY A 160 -20.13 28.06 28.15
C GLY A 160 -18.84 27.83 28.96
N GLY A 161 -18.05 26.78 28.71
CA GLY A 161 -16.98 26.33 29.60
C GLY A 161 -15.74 25.86 28.84
N CYS A 162 -15.13 26.75 28.06
CA CYS A 162 -13.95 26.44 27.21
C CYS A 162 -12.68 26.01 27.99
N VAL A 163 -12.72 26.01 29.33
CA VAL A 163 -11.55 25.76 30.21
C VAL A 163 -11.66 24.44 31.00
N GLU A 164 -12.86 23.98 31.37
CA GLU A 164 -12.97 22.83 32.30
C GLU A 164 -12.48 21.50 31.72
N TRP A 165 -12.73 21.24 30.44
CA TRP A 165 -12.39 19.94 29.86
C TRP A 165 -10.88 19.75 29.70
N LYS A 166 -10.11 20.81 29.45
CA LYS A 166 -8.67 20.72 29.23
C LYS A 166 -7.94 20.31 30.50
N ASP A 167 -8.24 20.98 31.61
CA ASP A 167 -7.59 20.68 32.90
C ASP A 167 -8.06 19.33 33.45
N ALA A 168 -9.31 18.92 33.19
CA ALA A 168 -9.79 17.58 33.50
C ALA A 168 -9.06 16.51 32.65
N LEU A 169 -8.99 16.70 31.34
CA LEU A 169 -8.33 15.79 30.42
C LEU A 169 -6.84 15.66 30.72
N LEU A 170 -6.14 16.78 30.96
CA LEU A 170 -4.72 16.77 31.30
C LEU A 170 -4.44 15.95 32.57
N ARG A 171 -5.27 16.11 33.61
CA ARG A 171 -5.19 15.31 34.83
C ARG A 171 -5.40 13.83 34.54
N THR A 172 -6.45 13.48 33.79
CA THR A 172 -6.75 12.09 33.40
C THR A 172 -5.61 11.47 32.60
N LEU A 173 -5.05 12.18 31.63
CA LEU A 173 -3.96 11.69 30.77
C LEU A 173 -2.64 11.52 31.53
N ARG A 174 -2.34 12.38 32.50
CA ARG A 174 -1.12 12.28 33.33
C ARG A 174 -1.21 11.16 34.38
N ALA A 175 -2.40 10.88 34.89
CA ALA A 175 -2.61 9.84 35.91
C ALA A 175 -2.97 8.47 35.30
N GLY A 176 -3.40 8.44 34.03
CA GLY A 176 -3.90 7.25 33.36
C GLY A 176 -2.81 6.31 32.83
N GLN A 177 -3.19 5.53 31.82
CA GLN A 177 -2.31 4.57 31.16
C GLN A 177 -1.37 5.27 30.17
N PRO A 178 -0.16 4.71 29.91
CA PRO A 178 0.70 5.15 28.83
C PRO A 178 -0.02 5.10 27.48
N ARG A 179 0.28 6.05 26.58
CA ARG A 179 -0.31 6.12 25.24
C ARG A 179 0.77 6.15 24.16
N GLU A 180 0.40 5.72 22.95
CA GLU A 180 1.27 5.80 21.78
C GLU A 180 0.45 6.11 20.54
N LEU A 181 0.86 7.10 19.75
CA LEU A 181 0.29 7.28 18.41
C LEU A 181 0.83 6.17 17.52
N LEU A 182 -0.06 5.26 17.09
CA LEU A 182 0.35 4.04 16.39
C LEU A 182 -0.24 3.95 14.98
N GLY A 183 -1.48 4.36 14.78
CA GLY A 183 -2.18 4.22 13.51
C GLY A 183 -2.49 5.57 12.85
N CYS A 184 -2.39 5.62 11.53
CA CYS A 184 -2.87 6.75 10.73
C CYS A 184 -3.61 6.20 9.50
N ILE A 185 -4.93 6.38 9.46
CA ILE A 185 -5.80 5.98 8.38
C ILE A 185 -6.12 7.24 7.58
N LEU A 186 -5.62 7.29 6.35
CA LEU A 186 -5.85 8.40 5.44
C LEU A 186 -7.00 8.04 4.50
N ILE A 187 -8.15 8.70 4.65
CA ILE A 187 -9.37 8.46 3.88
C ILE A 187 -9.54 9.64 2.92
N GLN A 188 -9.11 9.47 1.68
CA GLN A 188 -8.74 10.57 0.80
C GLN A 188 -9.67 10.61 -0.44
N ARG A 189 -10.30 11.75 -0.67
CA ARG A 189 -11.12 12.03 -1.86
C ARG A 189 -10.28 11.83 -3.12
N ASN A 190 -9.08 12.39 -3.09
CA ASN A 190 -8.03 12.19 -4.07
C ASN A 190 -6.81 11.56 -3.39
N ALA A 191 -5.61 12.07 -3.62
CA ALA A 191 -4.44 11.74 -2.80
C ALA A 191 -3.92 13.03 -2.16
N PHE A 192 -3.89 13.10 -0.83
CA PHE A 192 -3.35 14.21 -0.04
C PHE A 192 -1.92 14.56 -0.43
N GLN A 193 -1.16 13.59 -0.95
CA GLN A 193 0.18 13.85 -1.47
C GLN A 193 0.19 14.87 -2.63
N ASN A 194 -0.88 14.96 -3.42
CA ASN A 194 -0.98 15.96 -4.49
C ASN A 194 -1.06 17.39 -3.94
N GLU A 195 -1.50 17.56 -2.70
CA GLU A 195 -1.58 18.85 -1.99
C GLU A 195 -0.27 19.20 -1.26
N LEU A 196 0.62 18.22 -1.09
CA LEU A 196 1.89 18.39 -0.40
C LEU A 196 3.02 18.63 -1.40
N GLU A 197 3.40 19.90 -1.60
CA GLU A 197 4.46 20.30 -2.53
C GLU A 197 5.84 19.67 -2.24
N LYS A 198 6.06 19.19 -1.01
CA LYS A 198 7.40 18.80 -0.50
C LYS A 198 7.53 17.39 0.03
N TYR A 199 6.43 16.71 0.35
CA TYR A 199 6.48 15.54 1.21
C TYR A 199 6.03 14.26 0.50
N ARG A 200 6.61 13.14 0.94
CA ARG A 200 6.07 11.80 0.67
C ARG A 200 5.34 11.38 1.93
N LEU A 201 4.11 11.88 2.08
CA LEU A 201 3.29 11.78 3.30
C LEU A 201 3.43 10.42 4.00
N ARG A 202 3.15 9.33 3.28
CA ARG A 202 3.27 7.96 3.78
C ARG A 202 4.67 7.64 4.33
N LEU A 203 5.73 8.01 3.62
CA LEU A 203 7.11 7.76 4.09
C LEU A 203 7.43 8.57 5.34
N ASP A 204 6.93 9.80 5.43
CA ASP A 204 7.16 10.64 6.61
C ASP A 204 6.41 10.08 7.83
N LEU A 205 5.17 9.60 7.66
CA LEU A 205 4.44 8.87 8.71
C LEU A 205 5.14 7.56 9.11
N PHE A 206 5.70 6.81 8.16
CA PHE A 206 6.49 5.61 8.46
C PHE A 206 7.78 5.93 9.23
N LYS A 207 8.45 7.05 8.95
CA LYS A 207 9.62 7.50 9.73
C LYS A 207 9.27 7.84 11.17
N MET A 208 8.02 8.23 11.44
CA MET A 208 7.49 8.41 12.79
C MET A 208 7.10 7.08 13.46
N GLY A 209 7.20 5.95 12.74
CA GLY A 209 6.83 4.64 13.24
C GLY A 209 5.34 4.35 13.22
N LEU A 210 4.54 5.15 12.51
CA LEU A 210 3.11 4.91 12.38
C LEU A 210 2.82 3.77 11.40
N ARG A 211 1.77 3.03 11.69
CA ARG A 211 1.15 2.06 10.77
C ARG A 211 0.12 2.81 9.94
N VAL A 212 0.24 2.74 8.61
CA VAL A 212 -0.49 3.65 7.72
C VAL A 212 -1.38 2.88 6.76
N ALA A 213 -2.67 3.19 6.72
CA ALA A 213 -3.55 2.74 5.64
C ALA A 213 -4.02 3.95 4.83
N GLU A 214 -4.03 3.82 3.50
CA GLU A 214 -4.50 4.86 2.60
C GLU A 214 -5.64 4.35 1.73
N HIS A 215 -6.79 5.01 1.82
CA HIS A 215 -7.87 4.93 0.86
C HIS A 215 -7.78 6.15 -0.05
N ASN A 216 -7.40 5.97 -1.31
CA ASN A 216 -7.15 7.08 -2.24
C ASN A 216 -8.19 7.09 -3.36
N HIS A 217 -8.30 8.23 -4.03
CA HIS A 217 -9.12 8.39 -5.25
C HIS A 217 -10.59 8.03 -5.05
N LEU A 218 -11.12 8.21 -3.84
CA LEU A 218 -12.49 7.84 -3.50
C LEU A 218 -13.55 8.67 -4.23
N GLU A 219 -13.20 9.84 -4.75
CA GLU A 219 -14.12 10.71 -5.48
C GLU A 219 -14.69 10.08 -6.75
N CYS A 220 -13.84 9.47 -7.58
CA CYS A 220 -14.29 8.90 -8.85
C CYS A 220 -15.30 7.77 -8.61
N MET A 221 -15.10 6.99 -7.55
CA MET A 221 -15.98 5.91 -7.12
C MET A 221 -17.22 6.36 -6.34
N SER A 222 -17.28 7.62 -5.89
CA SER A 222 -18.37 8.14 -5.07
C SER A 222 -19.42 8.92 -5.86
N ARG A 223 -19.22 9.19 -7.16
CA ARG A 223 -20.04 10.13 -7.94
C ARG A 223 -21.53 9.81 -7.95
N THR A 224 -21.87 8.54 -8.17
CA THR A 224 -23.26 8.08 -8.18
C THR A 224 -23.87 8.21 -6.78
N ALA A 225 -23.14 7.76 -5.76
CA ALA A 225 -23.55 7.87 -4.36
C ALA A 225 -23.73 9.34 -3.93
N ASP A 226 -22.84 10.25 -4.35
CA ASP A 226 -22.90 11.69 -4.07
C ASP A 226 -24.12 12.35 -4.73
N THR A 227 -24.42 11.95 -5.96
CA THR A 227 -25.60 12.41 -6.70
C THR A 227 -26.88 11.96 -5.99
N LEU A 228 -26.92 10.70 -5.54
CA LEU A 228 -28.03 10.17 -4.77
C LEU A 228 -28.15 10.85 -3.40
N ALA A 229 -27.06 11.04 -2.66
CA ALA A 229 -27.07 11.68 -1.34
C ALA A 229 -27.57 13.14 -1.38
N SER A 230 -27.36 13.82 -2.51
CA SER A 230 -27.86 15.19 -2.76
C SER A 230 -29.32 15.24 -3.17
N GLY A 231 -29.94 14.09 -3.42
CA GLY A 231 -31.33 13.97 -3.83
C GLY A 231 -32.28 14.44 -2.72
N LYS A 232 -33.33 15.17 -3.13
CA LYS A 232 -34.32 15.75 -2.20
C LYS A 232 -35.49 14.80 -1.91
N ASP A 233 -35.53 13.63 -2.53
CA ASP A 233 -36.59 12.65 -2.24
C ASP A 233 -36.25 11.83 -1.00
N GLY A 234 -37.28 11.38 -0.28
CA GLY A 234 -37.11 10.71 1.02
C GLY A 234 -36.40 9.35 0.97
N GLY A 235 -36.11 8.80 -0.22
CA GLY A 235 -35.38 7.53 -0.40
C GLY A 235 -33.98 7.72 -0.99
N SER A 236 -33.54 8.95 -1.21
CA SER A 236 -32.25 9.29 -1.83
C SER A 236 -31.07 8.84 -0.98
N ARG A 237 -31.18 8.98 0.35
CA ARG A 237 -30.13 8.63 1.30
C ARG A 237 -30.01 7.13 1.49
N GLU A 238 -31.11 6.39 1.47
CA GLU A 238 -31.10 4.93 1.55
C GLU A 238 -30.45 4.35 0.28
N ARG A 239 -30.83 4.85 -0.89
CA ARG A 239 -30.27 4.41 -2.18
C ARG A 239 -28.77 4.69 -2.29
N CYS A 240 -28.26 5.81 -1.76
CA CYS A 240 -26.82 6.06 -1.82
C CYS A 240 -26.01 5.04 -1.00
N LEU A 241 -26.62 4.44 0.04
CA LEU A 241 -26.01 3.37 0.86
C LEU A 241 -26.21 1.96 0.28
N GLU A 242 -26.89 1.87 -0.86
CA GLU A 242 -27.07 0.66 -1.67
C GLU A 242 -26.29 0.75 -3.00
N GLU A 243 -25.56 1.85 -3.22
CA GLU A 243 -24.74 2.05 -4.41
C GLU A 243 -23.63 0.98 -4.45
N GLU A 244 -23.55 0.28 -5.57
CA GLU A 244 -22.75 -0.93 -5.71
C GLU A 244 -21.25 -0.66 -5.73
N GLU A 245 -20.79 0.40 -6.40
CA GLU A 245 -19.39 0.73 -6.56
C GLU A 245 -18.70 1.00 -5.21
N ILE A 246 -19.32 1.80 -4.34
CA ILE A 246 -18.82 2.04 -2.98
C ILE A 246 -18.79 0.74 -2.17
N ILE A 247 -19.77 -0.15 -2.37
CA ILE A 247 -19.84 -1.45 -1.71
C ILE A 247 -18.70 -2.36 -2.21
N TYR A 248 -18.49 -2.46 -3.52
CA TYR A 248 -17.43 -3.26 -4.12
C TYR A 248 -16.04 -2.80 -3.68
N TYR A 249 -15.80 -1.48 -3.62
CA TYR A 249 -14.56 -0.93 -3.09
C TYR A 249 -14.30 -1.37 -1.65
N MET A 250 -15.29 -1.20 -0.76
CA MET A 250 -15.16 -1.55 0.66
C MET A 250 -15.03 -3.06 0.88
N GLN A 251 -15.75 -3.87 0.10
CA GLN A 251 -15.59 -5.33 0.11
C GLN A 251 -14.19 -5.74 -0.36
N SER A 252 -13.65 -5.10 -1.40
CA SER A 252 -12.27 -5.34 -1.85
C SER A 252 -11.25 -5.05 -0.76
N CYS A 253 -11.44 -3.96 -0.01
CA CYS A 253 -10.61 -3.62 1.15
C CYS A 253 -10.77 -4.59 2.34
N SER A 254 -11.82 -5.42 2.34
CA SER A 254 -12.09 -6.43 3.37
C SER A 254 -11.40 -7.77 3.09
N LEU A 255 -10.71 -7.91 1.95
CA LEU A 255 -9.94 -9.12 1.64
C LEU A 255 -8.90 -9.36 2.75
N GLN A 256 -9.02 -10.51 3.40
CA GLN A 256 -8.20 -10.86 4.55
C GLN A 256 -6.73 -11.00 4.13
N PRO A 257 -5.78 -10.31 4.79
CA PRO A 257 -4.38 -10.34 4.40
C PRO A 257 -3.75 -11.73 4.34
N HIS A 258 -4.11 -12.63 5.25
CA HIS A 258 -3.55 -14.00 5.24
C HIS A 258 -4.12 -14.86 4.12
N VAL A 259 -5.35 -14.60 3.67
CA VAL A 259 -5.93 -15.26 2.49
C VAL A 259 -5.21 -14.77 1.22
N ALA A 260 -5.06 -13.45 1.09
CA ALA A 260 -4.32 -12.85 -0.01
C ALA A 260 -2.85 -13.32 -0.05
N GLU A 261 -2.18 -13.37 1.11
CA GLU A 261 -0.81 -13.88 1.21
C GLU A 261 -0.72 -15.36 0.84
N SER A 262 -1.64 -16.19 1.34
CA SER A 262 -1.64 -17.63 1.03
C SER A 262 -1.79 -17.90 -0.47
N MET A 263 -2.70 -17.20 -1.14
CA MET A 263 -2.89 -17.31 -2.60
C MET A 263 -1.71 -16.70 -3.37
N GLY A 264 -1.32 -15.48 -3.00
CA GLY A 264 -0.26 -14.74 -3.68
C GLY A 264 1.09 -15.43 -3.58
N ARG A 265 1.44 -15.98 -2.40
CA ARG A 265 2.69 -16.73 -2.19
C ARG A 265 2.75 -18.01 -3.01
N ALA A 266 1.65 -18.75 -3.08
CA ALA A 266 1.56 -19.96 -3.90
C ALA A 266 1.80 -19.65 -5.38
N ILE A 267 1.24 -18.55 -5.89
CA ILE A 267 1.45 -18.09 -7.27
C ILE A 267 2.90 -17.63 -7.47
N ALA A 268 3.38 -16.72 -6.62
CA ALA A 268 4.71 -16.12 -6.71
C ALA A 268 5.81 -17.18 -6.66
N ASP A 269 5.81 -18.04 -5.63
CA ASP A 269 6.84 -19.06 -5.46
C ASP A 269 6.80 -20.08 -6.61
N SER A 270 5.62 -20.38 -7.16
CA SER A 270 5.48 -21.28 -8.31
C SER A 270 6.07 -20.66 -9.58
N ILE A 271 5.76 -19.39 -9.86
CA ILE A 271 6.32 -18.65 -10.99
C ILE A 271 7.85 -18.54 -10.84
N ASP A 272 8.34 -18.15 -9.67
CA ASP A 272 9.77 -17.99 -9.42
C ASP A 272 10.54 -19.31 -9.57
N ALA A 273 9.97 -20.42 -9.10
CA ALA A 273 10.54 -21.76 -9.25
C ALA A 273 10.60 -22.23 -10.71
N LEU A 274 9.56 -21.93 -11.50
CA LEU A 274 9.43 -22.35 -12.89
C LEU A 274 10.11 -21.40 -13.88
N SER A 275 10.46 -20.19 -13.47
CA SER A 275 11.07 -19.15 -14.33
C SER A 275 12.46 -19.50 -14.85
N TRP A 276 13.19 -20.35 -14.14
CA TRP A 276 14.60 -20.63 -14.43
C TRP A 276 14.88 -22.13 -14.47
N SER A 277 15.45 -22.61 -15.57
CA SER A 277 16.01 -23.96 -15.64
C SER A 277 17.28 -24.03 -14.79
N ARG A 278 17.41 -25.06 -13.95
CA ARG A 278 18.59 -25.27 -13.10
C ARG A 278 19.25 -26.61 -13.37
N ARG A 279 20.58 -26.65 -13.27
CA ARG A 279 21.38 -27.87 -13.35
C ARG A 279 22.35 -27.96 -12.17
N ILE A 280 22.61 -29.18 -11.73
CA ILE A 280 23.70 -29.46 -10.78
C ILE A 280 25.00 -29.49 -11.58
N VAL A 281 25.92 -28.59 -11.28
CA VAL A 281 27.26 -28.66 -11.85
C VAL A 281 28.02 -29.77 -11.11
N ALA A 282 28.32 -30.87 -11.81
CA ALA A 282 29.18 -31.91 -11.27
C ALA A 282 30.59 -31.35 -11.04
N ALA A 283 31.28 -31.80 -9.99
CA ALA A 283 32.61 -31.30 -9.62
C ALA A 283 33.68 -31.47 -10.73
N ASP A 284 33.41 -32.31 -11.72
CA ASP A 284 34.27 -32.60 -12.88
C ASP A 284 33.93 -31.78 -14.14
N GLY A 285 32.91 -30.91 -14.09
CA GLY A 285 32.48 -30.10 -15.23
C GLY A 285 31.64 -30.85 -16.29
N SER A 286 31.20 -32.08 -16.01
CA SER A 286 30.30 -32.81 -16.90
C SER A 286 28.87 -32.24 -16.92
N ASP A 287 28.14 -32.51 -18.01
CA ASP A 287 26.82 -31.93 -18.28
C ASP A 287 25.83 -32.29 -17.17
N GLY A 288 25.45 -31.28 -16.38
CA GLY A 288 24.66 -31.45 -15.16
C GLY A 288 23.26 -32.01 -15.39
N VAL A 289 22.75 -32.77 -14.41
CA VAL A 289 21.36 -33.27 -14.42
C VAL A 289 20.39 -32.07 -14.29
N LYS A 290 19.41 -32.00 -15.20
CA LYS A 290 18.34 -31.00 -15.14
C LYS A 290 17.42 -31.32 -13.97
N LEU A 291 17.12 -30.32 -13.16
CA LEU A 291 16.17 -30.47 -12.06
C LEU A 291 14.74 -30.31 -12.58
N ASP A 292 13.88 -31.29 -12.29
CA ASP A 292 12.44 -31.13 -12.44
C ASP A 292 11.88 -30.31 -11.28
N VAL A 293 11.06 -29.32 -11.62
CA VAL A 293 10.42 -28.44 -10.63
C VAL A 293 9.24 -29.17 -10.02
N VAL A 294 9.25 -29.26 -8.68
CA VAL A 294 8.12 -29.75 -7.88
C VAL A 294 7.32 -28.57 -7.34
N PRO A 295 6.03 -28.74 -7.00
CA PRO A 295 5.25 -27.66 -6.39
C PRO A 295 5.92 -27.15 -5.11
N PRO A 296 6.00 -25.82 -4.91
CA PRO A 296 6.58 -25.25 -3.69
C PRO A 296 5.71 -25.57 -2.47
N ALA A 297 6.29 -25.49 -1.27
CA ALA A 297 5.55 -25.73 -0.02
C ALA A 297 4.32 -24.82 0.11
N SER A 298 4.47 -23.54 -0.27
CA SER A 298 3.38 -22.55 -0.28
C SER A 298 2.20 -22.96 -1.16
N PHE A 299 2.43 -23.70 -2.26
CA PHE A 299 1.35 -24.26 -3.07
C PHE A 299 0.51 -25.26 -2.27
N TYR A 300 1.14 -26.23 -1.61
CA TYR A 300 0.43 -27.22 -0.78
C TYR A 300 -0.25 -26.59 0.45
N GLU A 301 0.40 -25.62 1.07
CA GLU A 301 -0.16 -24.84 2.18
C GLU A 301 -1.43 -24.10 1.74
N SER A 302 -1.42 -23.47 0.56
CA SER A 302 -2.60 -22.77 0.01
C SER A 302 -3.77 -23.71 -0.25
N LEU A 303 -3.52 -24.91 -0.76
CA LEU A 303 -4.55 -25.93 -0.99
C LEU A 303 -5.15 -26.49 0.31
N SER A 304 -4.44 -26.34 1.43
CA SER A 304 -4.88 -26.78 2.75
C SER A 304 -5.50 -25.64 3.57
N ASN A 305 -5.49 -24.40 3.07
CA ASN A 305 -5.96 -23.23 3.79
C ASN A 305 -7.50 -23.11 3.69
N ALA A 306 -8.18 -23.41 4.79
CA ALA A 306 -9.64 -23.37 4.87
C ALA A 306 -10.25 -21.99 4.55
N ASP A 307 -9.58 -20.90 4.95
CA ASP A 307 -10.07 -19.55 4.69
C ASP A 307 -9.97 -19.21 3.20
N LEU A 308 -8.88 -19.61 2.54
CA LEU A 308 -8.73 -19.47 1.09
C LEU A 308 -9.81 -20.27 0.35
N LEU A 309 -10.04 -21.53 0.76
CA LEU A 309 -11.06 -22.40 0.18
C LEU A 309 -12.51 -21.90 0.43
N SER A 310 -12.71 -21.02 1.41
CA SER A 310 -13.99 -20.35 1.62
C SER A 310 -14.24 -19.21 0.62
N VAL A 311 -13.17 -18.67 0.03
CA VAL A 311 -13.21 -17.54 -0.90
C VAL A 311 -13.15 -18.00 -2.35
N TYR A 312 -12.27 -18.94 -2.72
CA TYR A 312 -12.10 -19.36 -4.11
C TYR A 312 -12.57 -20.79 -4.34
N ASN A 313 -13.14 -21.05 -5.52
CA ASN A 313 -13.61 -22.38 -5.86
C ASN A 313 -12.45 -23.37 -6.02
N ALA A 314 -12.73 -24.63 -5.70
CA ALA A 314 -11.77 -25.71 -5.92
C ALA A 314 -11.29 -25.76 -7.39
N GLY A 315 -9.99 -25.94 -7.57
CA GLY A 315 -9.34 -25.95 -8.89
C GLY A 315 -8.88 -24.59 -9.40
N VAL A 316 -9.01 -23.52 -8.62
CA VAL A 316 -8.42 -22.20 -8.93
C VAL A 316 -6.89 -22.28 -9.06
N LEU A 317 -6.24 -23.08 -8.22
CA LEU A 317 -4.83 -23.44 -8.32
C LEU A 317 -4.71 -24.92 -8.67
N ARG A 318 -3.92 -25.25 -9.69
CA ARG A 318 -3.67 -26.65 -10.10
C ARG A 318 -2.20 -26.86 -10.44
N TRP A 319 -1.78 -28.10 -10.28
CA TRP A 319 -0.50 -28.60 -10.77
C TRP A 319 -0.76 -29.83 -11.63
N GLU A 320 -0.66 -29.68 -12.94
CA GLU A 320 -0.92 -30.70 -13.93
C GLU A 320 0.33 -31.57 -14.14
N GLY A 321 0.39 -32.73 -13.48
CA GLY A 321 1.50 -33.68 -13.63
C GLY A 321 1.54 -34.71 -12.49
N SER A 322 2.20 -35.85 -12.73
CA SER A 322 2.39 -36.89 -11.71
C SER A 322 3.38 -36.40 -10.66
N CYS A 323 2.87 -36.03 -9.49
CA CYS A 323 3.66 -35.70 -8.30
C CYS A 323 4.33 -36.92 -7.62
N TYR A 324 4.39 -38.08 -8.30
CA TYR A 324 4.92 -39.33 -7.76
C TYR A 324 6.33 -39.71 -8.18
N GLU A 325 6.99 -38.94 -9.04
CA GLU A 325 8.44 -39.08 -9.20
C GLU A 325 9.12 -38.32 -8.07
N LYS A 326 9.22 -38.98 -6.90
CA LYS A 326 10.30 -38.69 -5.96
C LYS A 326 11.56 -38.72 -6.80
N ASN A 327 12.10 -37.54 -7.11
CA ASN A 327 13.41 -37.44 -7.73
C ASN A 327 14.37 -38.23 -6.83
N THR A 328 14.75 -39.43 -7.28
CA THR A 328 15.62 -40.37 -6.59
C THR A 328 17.08 -39.89 -6.61
N ALA A 329 17.30 -38.58 -6.53
CA ALA A 329 18.56 -38.00 -6.10
C ALA A 329 18.59 -37.95 -4.56
N THR A 330 18.34 -39.08 -3.91
CA THR A 330 18.39 -39.23 -2.44
C THR A 330 19.82 -39.48 -1.93
N GLY A 331 20.83 -39.00 -2.65
CA GLY A 331 22.25 -39.18 -2.32
C GLY A 331 23.08 -37.90 -2.18
N MET A 332 22.53 -36.72 -2.49
CA MET A 332 23.24 -35.45 -2.33
C MET A 332 22.49 -34.56 -1.34
N ASP A 333 23.20 -34.11 -0.31
CA ASP A 333 22.72 -33.11 0.64
C ASP A 333 22.39 -31.82 -0.15
N PRO A 334 21.11 -31.40 -0.25
CA PRO A 334 20.71 -30.21 -1.01
C PRO A 334 21.37 -28.94 -0.49
N SER A 335 21.92 -28.97 0.73
CA SER A 335 22.63 -27.83 1.33
C SER A 335 24.08 -27.67 0.83
N ALA A 336 24.64 -28.66 0.12
CA ALA A 336 26.05 -28.66 -0.31
C ALA A 336 26.29 -28.42 -1.82
N ALA A 337 25.28 -28.56 -2.68
CA ALA A 337 25.42 -28.34 -4.13
C ALA A 337 24.93 -26.94 -4.54
N SER A 338 25.77 -26.13 -5.18
CA SER A 338 25.35 -24.82 -5.71
C SER A 338 24.55 -25.02 -7.00
N TRP A 339 23.26 -24.69 -6.96
CA TRP A 339 22.34 -24.82 -8.09
C TRP A 339 22.44 -23.62 -9.03
N ASN A 340 23.03 -23.83 -10.20
CA ASN A 340 23.19 -22.77 -11.19
C ASN A 340 22.03 -22.75 -12.18
N ILE A 341 21.56 -21.54 -12.47
CA ILE A 341 20.64 -21.26 -13.56
C ILE A 341 21.39 -21.56 -14.87
N SER A 342 20.76 -22.36 -15.72
CA SER A 342 21.29 -22.77 -17.03
C SER A 342 20.55 -22.14 -18.21
N GLY A 343 19.46 -21.40 -17.95
CA GLY A 343 18.62 -20.80 -18.98
C GLY A 343 17.23 -20.43 -18.46
N PRO A 344 16.39 -19.82 -19.31
CA PRO A 344 14.96 -19.67 -19.04
C PRO A 344 14.30 -21.02 -18.72
N GLY A 345 13.31 -20.98 -17.84
CA GLY A 345 12.52 -22.13 -17.42
C GLY A 345 11.33 -22.38 -18.35
N ALA A 346 10.20 -22.78 -17.77
CA ALA A 346 8.97 -22.95 -18.53
C ALA A 346 8.40 -21.58 -18.92
N PRO A 347 7.87 -21.40 -20.15
CA PRO A 347 7.23 -20.15 -20.52
C PRO A 347 5.94 -19.95 -19.71
N LEU A 348 5.69 -18.71 -19.27
CA LEU A 348 4.41 -18.32 -18.69
C LEU A 348 3.46 -17.91 -19.82
N ARG A 349 2.25 -18.43 -19.82
CA ARG A 349 1.22 -18.18 -20.83
C ARG A 349 -0.04 -17.65 -20.18
N ILE A 350 -0.54 -16.53 -20.68
CA ILE A 350 -1.89 -16.02 -20.38
C ILE A 350 -2.77 -16.45 -21.54
N ILE A 351 -3.82 -17.23 -21.24
CA ILE A 351 -4.78 -17.71 -22.22
C ILE A 351 -6.10 -16.98 -21.96
N CYS A 352 -6.50 -16.16 -22.92
CA CYS A 352 -7.75 -15.40 -22.87
C CYS A 352 -8.97 -16.29 -23.15
N GLN A 353 -10.16 -15.82 -22.75
CA GLN A 353 -11.42 -16.56 -22.93
C GLN A 353 -11.74 -16.88 -24.40
N ASP A 354 -11.28 -16.05 -25.33
CA ASP A 354 -11.42 -16.20 -26.77
C ASP A 354 -10.29 -17.04 -27.42
N GLY A 355 -9.38 -17.57 -26.61
CA GLY A 355 -8.26 -18.40 -27.06
C GLY A 355 -7.01 -17.63 -27.51
N GLN A 356 -6.98 -16.29 -27.42
CA GLN A 356 -5.73 -15.56 -27.61
C GLN A 356 -4.70 -15.97 -26.53
N VAL A 357 -3.42 -16.03 -26.90
CA VAL A 357 -2.33 -16.45 -26.00
C VAL A 357 -1.20 -15.45 -26.02
N LEU A 358 -0.84 -14.93 -24.85
CA LEU A 358 0.34 -14.10 -24.62
C LEU A 358 1.38 -14.91 -23.85
N SER A 359 2.60 -15.01 -24.37
CA SER A 359 3.66 -15.87 -23.84
C SER A 359 4.90 -15.08 -23.42
N PHE A 360 5.39 -15.36 -22.21
CA PHE A 360 6.62 -14.83 -21.61
C PHE A 360 7.67 -15.95 -21.63
N GLU A 361 8.62 -15.88 -22.57
CA GLU A 361 9.58 -16.97 -22.81
C GLU A 361 10.98 -16.68 -22.23
N GLY A 362 11.24 -15.45 -21.78
CA GLY A 362 12.56 -14.99 -21.34
C GLY A 362 12.86 -15.18 -19.85
N GLY A 363 12.02 -15.92 -19.12
CA GLY A 363 12.00 -15.92 -17.66
C GLY A 363 11.33 -14.64 -17.10
N LEU A 364 11.02 -14.66 -15.80
CA LEU A 364 10.35 -13.56 -15.11
C LEU A 364 11.28 -12.96 -14.04
N GLU A 365 11.06 -11.68 -13.73
CA GLU A 365 11.57 -11.06 -12.51
C GLU A 365 10.98 -11.74 -11.28
N GLU A 366 11.70 -11.70 -10.15
CA GLU A 366 11.19 -12.22 -8.88
C GLU A 366 9.88 -11.52 -8.50
N CYS A 367 8.87 -12.33 -8.17
CA CYS A 367 7.53 -11.82 -7.90
C CYS A 367 7.51 -10.93 -6.64
N LEU A 368 6.78 -9.83 -6.71
CA LEU A 368 6.49 -8.94 -5.60
C LEU A 368 5.04 -9.14 -5.15
N LEU A 369 4.82 -9.08 -3.83
CA LEU A 369 3.51 -9.25 -3.22
C LEU A 369 3.00 -7.95 -2.60
N ASN A 370 1.76 -7.61 -2.91
CA ASN A 370 1.01 -6.55 -2.24
C ASN A 370 -0.28 -7.13 -1.66
N THR A 371 -0.16 -7.89 -0.56
CA THR A 371 -1.24 -8.70 0.03
C THR A 371 -1.84 -8.08 1.29
N GLY A 372 -1.25 -6.99 1.79
CA GLY A 372 -1.57 -6.41 3.10
C GLY A 372 -1.06 -7.24 4.29
N TYR A 373 -0.37 -8.36 4.03
CA TYR A 373 0.31 -9.13 5.06
C TYR A 373 1.71 -8.56 5.28
N TYR A 374 1.92 -7.95 6.44
CA TYR A 374 3.21 -7.35 6.78
C TYR A 374 3.90 -8.21 7.83
N ALA A 375 4.95 -8.94 7.46
CA ALA A 375 5.72 -9.76 8.41
C ALA A 375 6.17 -8.97 9.66
N ALA A 376 6.54 -7.70 9.48
CA ALA A 376 6.88 -6.80 10.57
C ALA A 376 5.72 -6.54 11.56
N ALA A 377 4.46 -6.67 11.16
CA ALA A 377 3.31 -6.55 12.06
C ALA A 377 3.10 -7.81 12.93
N HIS A 378 3.67 -8.95 12.53
CA HIS A 378 3.61 -10.21 13.27
C HIS A 378 4.79 -10.39 14.24
N ALA A 379 5.88 -9.65 14.05
CA ALA A 379 7.06 -9.70 14.89
C ALA A 379 6.78 -9.14 16.32
N PRO A 380 6.93 -9.93 17.40
CA PRO A 380 6.65 -9.48 18.77
C PRO A 380 7.41 -8.21 19.18
N GLU A 381 8.67 -8.08 18.77
CA GLU A 381 9.51 -6.91 19.03
C GLU A 381 9.00 -5.63 18.35
N ARG A 382 8.22 -5.77 17.27
CA ARG A 382 7.56 -4.66 16.56
C ARG A 382 6.24 -4.25 17.24
N ASN A 383 5.74 -5.08 18.14
CA ASN A 383 4.48 -4.91 18.87
C ASN A 383 4.66 -4.47 20.33
N CYS A 384 5.88 -4.21 20.79
CA CYS A 384 6.15 -3.66 22.13
C CYS A 384 6.39 -2.14 22.09
N VAL A 385 5.74 -1.39 22.98
CA VAL A 385 5.92 0.08 23.11
C VAL A 385 7.37 0.50 23.36
N GLN A 386 8.10 -0.22 24.21
CA GLN A 386 9.49 0.12 24.52
C GLN A 386 10.36 0.02 23.26
N GLY A 387 10.24 -1.09 22.53
CA GLY A 387 10.95 -1.28 21.26
C GLY A 387 10.51 -0.27 20.19
N HIS A 388 9.23 0.11 20.17
CA HIS A 388 8.73 1.13 19.24
C HIS A 388 9.35 2.51 19.52
N ARG A 389 9.33 2.97 20.77
CA ARG A 389 9.90 4.27 21.18
C ARG A 389 11.41 4.33 20.98
N GLN A 390 12.12 3.23 21.18
CA GLN A 390 13.57 3.13 20.90
C GLN A 390 13.87 3.24 19.42
N ARG A 391 13.08 2.60 18.55
CA ARG A 391 13.25 2.67 17.09
C ARG A 391 12.89 4.04 16.54
N PHE A 392 11.84 4.66 17.06
CA PHE A 392 11.30 5.91 16.55
C PHE A 392 11.34 6.99 17.64
N PRO A 393 12.52 7.54 17.96
CA PRO A 393 12.64 8.57 18.98
C PRO A 393 11.97 9.87 18.51
N VAL A 394 11.24 10.51 19.41
CA VAL A 394 10.63 11.82 19.15
C VAL A 394 11.56 12.89 19.70
N ARG A 395 12.03 13.79 18.83
CA ARG A 395 12.79 14.95 19.28
C ARG A 395 11.82 16.01 19.78
N ASP A 396 12.14 16.60 20.93
CA ASP A 396 11.40 17.75 21.45
C ASP A 396 11.47 18.89 20.40
N ALA A 397 10.32 19.40 19.96
CA ALA A 397 10.23 20.44 18.93
C ALA A 397 11.05 21.70 19.29
N GLY A 398 11.34 21.92 20.57
CA GLY A 398 12.17 23.04 21.06
C GLY A 398 13.69 22.89 20.90
N GLU A 399 14.22 21.69 20.62
CA GLU A 399 15.68 21.51 20.46
C GLU A 399 16.17 21.72 19.02
N ALA A 400 15.28 21.64 18.02
CA ALA A 400 15.65 21.88 16.63
C ALA A 400 16.17 23.32 16.40
N ASN A 401 15.65 24.30 17.14
CA ASN A 401 16.09 25.70 17.03
C ASN A 401 17.41 26.00 17.75
N LYS A 402 17.87 25.18 18.71
CA LYS A 402 19.11 25.46 19.46
C LYS A 402 20.39 25.01 18.76
N LEU A 403 20.29 24.15 17.75
CA LEU A 403 21.45 23.67 16.99
C LEU A 403 21.79 24.56 15.78
N GLU A 404 20.92 25.50 15.42
CA GLU A 404 21.17 26.46 14.33
C GLU A 404 21.66 27.84 14.84
N GLU A 405 21.49 28.18 16.11
CA GLU A 405 21.91 29.49 16.69
C GLU A 405 23.34 29.51 17.28
N GLY A 406 24.16 28.48 17.02
CA GLY A 406 25.50 28.33 17.60
C GLY A 406 26.69 28.73 16.72
N ALA A 407 26.47 29.27 15.52
CA ALA A 407 27.54 29.53 14.56
C ALA A 407 27.31 30.81 13.72
N GLU A 408 27.30 31.98 14.37
CA GLU A 408 27.60 33.23 13.66
C GLU A 408 28.69 33.99 14.42
N GLU A 409 29.91 33.86 13.90
CA GLU A 409 31.02 34.75 14.20
C GLU A 409 30.77 36.12 13.57
N LYS A 410 30.97 37.14 14.41
CA LYS A 410 31.20 38.55 14.13
C LYS A 410 31.54 38.91 12.67
N GLU A 411 30.73 39.77 12.07
CA GLU A 411 31.24 40.91 11.30
C GLU A 411 30.22 42.06 11.29
N GLU A 412 30.68 43.23 11.75
CA GLU A 412 29.98 44.52 11.73
C GLU A 412 30.04 45.12 10.31
N GLY A 413 28.99 45.81 9.86
CA GLY A 413 29.03 46.56 8.60
C GLY A 413 27.70 47.09 8.06
N ASP A 414 27.07 48.00 8.80
CA ASP A 414 26.40 49.24 8.37
C ASP A 414 25.73 49.40 6.96
N ILE A 415 24.40 49.64 6.97
CA ILE A 415 23.66 50.81 6.40
C ILE A 415 22.23 50.46 5.91
N ALA A 416 21.31 51.32 6.33
CA ALA A 416 19.85 51.28 6.20
C ALA A 416 19.27 51.54 4.78
N SER A 417 18.14 50.91 4.46
CA SER A 417 16.80 51.57 4.45
C SER A 417 15.78 50.92 3.49
N MET A 418 14.51 51.08 3.89
CA MET A 418 13.27 51.08 3.10
C MET A 418 12.45 49.78 2.92
N ARG A 419 11.29 49.86 3.59
CA ARG A 419 10.05 49.10 3.44
C ARG A 419 9.60 48.95 1.98
N LYS A 420 9.12 47.75 1.61
CA LYS A 420 7.79 47.54 1.00
C LYS A 420 7.44 46.05 0.85
N ALA A 421 6.17 45.78 1.16
CA ALA A 421 5.28 44.77 0.60
C ALA A 421 5.69 43.29 0.68
N SER A 422 4.89 42.58 1.48
CA SER A 422 4.70 41.15 1.51
C SER A 422 4.49 40.55 0.10
N ASP A 423 5.48 39.80 -0.36
CA ASP A 423 5.26 38.74 -1.35
C ASP A 423 5.45 37.40 -0.64
N ALA A 424 4.40 36.60 -0.68
CA ALA A 424 4.39 35.21 -0.24
C ALA A 424 5.42 34.43 -1.06
N GLU A 425 6.59 34.17 -0.47
CA GLU A 425 7.66 33.41 -1.09
C GLU A 425 7.23 31.95 -1.30
N LYS A 426 6.98 31.65 -2.57
CA LYS A 426 6.86 30.32 -3.18
C LYS A 426 8.08 29.48 -2.83
N ARG A 427 8.03 28.77 -1.72
CA ARG A 427 9.12 27.91 -1.25
C ARG A 427 9.07 26.58 -2.01
N GLY A 428 9.45 26.61 -3.29
CA GLY A 428 9.49 25.46 -4.19
C GLY A 428 10.61 24.44 -3.89
N ARG A 429 10.51 23.29 -4.54
CA ARG A 429 11.39 22.11 -4.47
C ARG A 429 12.87 22.47 -4.72
N LEU A 430 13.74 22.30 -3.72
CA LEU A 430 15.20 22.32 -3.90
C LEU A 430 15.60 21.24 -4.92
N LYS A 431 16.33 21.63 -5.97
CA LYS A 431 16.85 20.67 -6.95
C LYS A 431 17.83 19.73 -6.24
N LYS A 432 17.93 18.45 -6.64
CA LYS A 432 18.82 17.44 -6.03
C LYS A 432 20.26 17.97 -5.81
N LYS A 433 20.75 18.80 -6.73
CA LYS A 433 22.06 19.48 -6.65
C LYS A 433 22.17 20.44 -5.47
N GLU A 434 21.11 21.18 -5.16
CA GLU A 434 21.05 22.14 -4.05
C GLU A 434 20.92 21.41 -2.70
N TYR A 435 20.15 20.31 -2.65
CA TYR A 435 20.08 19.44 -1.47
C TYR A 435 21.43 18.78 -1.15
N LEU A 436 22.13 18.27 -2.17
CA LEU A 436 23.48 17.72 -2.02
C LEU A 436 24.51 18.80 -1.68
N ALA A 437 24.35 20.05 -2.15
CA ALA A 437 25.20 21.17 -1.77
C ALA A 437 24.95 21.61 -0.32
N MET A 438 23.71 21.55 0.15
CA MET A 438 23.35 21.78 1.56
C MET A 438 23.97 20.72 2.48
N LEU A 439 23.94 19.44 2.09
CA LEU A 439 24.61 18.36 2.81
C LEU A 439 26.14 18.53 2.83
N LYS A 440 26.74 19.06 1.75
CA LYS A 440 28.16 19.43 1.73
C LYS A 440 28.48 20.62 2.64
N ARG A 441 27.57 21.60 2.76
CA ARG A 441 27.72 22.77 3.65
C ARG A 441 27.59 22.43 5.13
N THR A 442 26.76 21.44 5.46
CA THR A 442 26.49 21.01 6.85
C THR A 442 27.50 20.00 7.40
N GLY A 443 28.63 19.77 6.71
CA GLY A 443 29.77 19.02 7.25
C GLY A 443 29.56 17.51 7.47
N LYS A 444 28.43 16.93 7.07
CA LYS A 444 28.17 15.48 7.19
C LYS A 444 28.89 14.71 6.07
N LYS A 445 30.18 14.47 6.27
CA LYS A 445 31.04 13.66 5.40
C LYS A 445 30.94 12.18 5.82
N ASN A 446 30.43 11.31 4.95
CA ASN A 446 30.55 9.86 5.15
C ASN A 446 31.99 9.42 4.84
N ALA A 447 32.65 8.81 5.82
CA ALA A 447 33.93 8.13 5.68
C ALA A 447 33.72 6.65 5.26
N ALA A 448 34.75 6.09 4.61
CA ALA A 448 34.89 4.75 4.00
C ALA A 448 34.45 4.69 2.53
N GLY A 449 35.25 4.22 1.56
CA GLY A 449 36.37 3.30 1.60
C GLY A 449 36.16 2.27 0.47
N ARG A 450 37.07 2.23 -0.50
CA ARG A 450 37.03 1.54 -1.80
C ARG A 450 36.57 0.07 -1.75
N THR A 451 35.65 -0.32 -2.66
CA THR A 451 35.75 -1.44 -3.65
C THR A 451 34.37 -1.69 -4.31
N SER A 452 34.23 -1.44 -5.63
CA SER A 452 33.47 -2.27 -6.64
C SER A 452 32.87 -1.46 -7.81
N SER A 453 33.27 -1.86 -9.03
CA SER A 453 32.77 -1.66 -10.42
C SER A 453 32.44 -0.26 -10.99
N PRO A 454 32.87 0.06 -12.24
CA PRO A 454 32.67 1.36 -12.88
C PRO A 454 31.50 1.34 -13.88
N PHE A 455 30.28 0.96 -13.48
CA PHE A 455 29.10 1.06 -14.34
C PHE A 455 27.82 1.26 -13.53
N ASP A 456 27.70 2.36 -12.76
CA ASP A 456 26.42 3.00 -12.46
C ASP A 456 26.60 4.29 -11.64
N GLU A 457 26.59 5.45 -12.30
CA GLU A 457 26.64 6.77 -11.65
C GLU A 457 25.24 7.30 -11.23
N ASN A 458 24.24 6.43 -11.00
CA ASN A 458 22.92 6.86 -10.54
C ASN A 458 22.31 5.95 -9.45
N ASP A 459 23.15 5.40 -8.57
CA ASP A 459 22.73 4.64 -7.39
C ASP A 459 22.46 5.59 -6.20
N ASP A 460 21.21 6.05 -6.05
CA ASP A 460 20.66 6.42 -4.72
C ASP A 460 20.01 5.17 -4.06
N GLY A 461 20.60 4.00 -4.24
CA GLY A 461 20.33 2.82 -3.44
C GLY A 461 20.88 3.07 -2.04
N VAL A 462 19.97 3.08 -1.06
CA VAL A 462 20.29 3.07 0.37
C VAL A 462 21.10 1.80 0.66
N ARG A 463 22.43 1.91 0.53
CA ARG A 463 23.36 0.87 0.96
C ARG A 463 23.40 0.88 2.49
N ARG A 464 22.90 -0.23 3.03
CA ARG A 464 22.83 -0.64 4.43
C ARG A 464 24.14 -0.38 5.19
N ARG A 465 24.07 0.50 6.19
CA ARG A 465 24.73 0.39 7.50
C ARG A 465 24.21 1.49 8.42
N GLY A 466 23.40 1.11 9.42
CA GLY A 466 22.97 1.97 10.53
C GLY A 466 21.45 1.98 10.72
N ASN A 467 20.97 1.34 11.79
CA ASN A 467 19.60 1.23 12.31
C ASN A 467 18.45 1.18 11.28
N ASP A 468 17.76 0.03 11.21
CA ASP A 468 16.51 -0.21 10.45
C ASP A 468 15.28 0.57 10.99
N CYS A 469 15.48 1.80 11.45
CA CYS A 469 14.45 2.70 11.97
C CYS A 469 13.82 3.60 10.90
N GLY A 470 14.15 3.42 9.61
CA GLY A 470 13.61 4.21 8.50
C GLY A 470 12.51 3.50 7.71
N ALA A 471 11.72 4.28 6.97
CA ALA A 471 10.74 3.78 6.01
C ALA A 471 11.43 2.96 4.91
N CYS A 472 11.40 1.63 5.04
CA CYS A 472 11.85 0.69 4.02
C CYS A 472 10.80 -0.40 3.85
N VAL A 473 10.72 -1.00 2.66
CA VAL A 473 9.65 -1.94 2.27
C VAL A 473 9.47 -3.09 3.28
N GLY A 474 10.55 -3.54 3.92
CA GLY A 474 10.49 -4.61 4.93
C GLY A 474 10.20 -4.17 6.36
N SER A 475 10.25 -2.87 6.67
CA SER A 475 10.03 -2.35 8.03
C SER A 475 8.70 -1.62 8.20
N SER A 476 8.19 -1.03 7.12
CA SER A 476 6.92 -0.32 7.09
C SER A 476 5.74 -1.29 7.25
N ILE A 477 4.72 -0.87 7.99
CA ILE A 477 3.47 -1.64 8.17
C ILE A 477 2.34 -0.79 7.60
N GLY A 478 1.71 -1.29 6.55
CA GLY A 478 0.62 -0.61 5.86
C GLY A 478 0.97 -0.09 4.47
N GLY A 479 -0.01 0.49 3.78
CA GLY A 479 0.06 0.87 2.37
C GLY A 479 -1.26 1.41 1.82
N THR A 480 -1.40 1.39 0.50
CA THR A 480 -2.68 1.73 -0.17
C THR A 480 -3.61 0.53 -0.14
N PHE A 481 -4.90 0.77 0.10
CA PHE A 481 -5.97 -0.22 -0.03
C PHE A 481 -6.88 0.12 -1.23
N PRO A 482 -7.41 -0.89 -1.94
CA PRO A 482 -7.32 -2.33 -1.64
C PRO A 482 -5.94 -2.96 -1.95
N VAL A 483 -5.71 -4.09 -1.28
CA VAL A 483 -4.56 -4.98 -1.48
C VAL A 483 -5.02 -6.27 -2.17
N GLY A 484 -4.07 -7.14 -2.50
CA GLY A 484 -4.30 -8.44 -3.12
C GLY A 484 -3.81 -8.48 -4.55
N GLU A 485 -2.48 -8.53 -4.72
CA GLU A 485 -1.85 -8.63 -6.03
C GLU A 485 -0.49 -9.33 -5.97
N VAL A 486 -0.17 -10.09 -7.03
CA VAL A 486 1.18 -10.57 -7.36
C VAL A 486 1.67 -9.82 -8.59
N ILE A 487 2.87 -9.24 -8.51
CA ILE A 487 3.45 -8.42 -9.58
C ILE A 487 4.76 -9.06 -10.05
N SER A 488 4.94 -9.16 -11.36
CA SER A 488 6.22 -9.53 -11.98
C SER A 488 6.40 -8.77 -13.30
N GLU A 489 7.44 -9.09 -14.06
CA GLU A 489 7.74 -8.54 -15.38
C GLU A 489 8.55 -9.57 -16.17
N SER A 490 8.42 -9.61 -17.50
CA SER A 490 9.33 -10.40 -18.34
C SER A 490 10.77 -9.97 -18.09
N PHE A 491 11.68 -10.89 -17.75
CA PHE A 491 13.07 -10.55 -17.50
C PHE A 491 13.72 -9.99 -18.79
N ASP A 492 13.53 -10.69 -19.90
CA ASP A 492 13.83 -10.19 -21.25
C ASP A 492 12.54 -9.77 -21.95
N LEU A 493 12.34 -8.46 -22.13
CA LEU A 493 11.15 -7.92 -22.80
C LEU A 493 11.01 -8.40 -24.25
N SER A 494 12.12 -8.69 -24.94
CA SER A 494 12.07 -9.18 -26.33
C SER A 494 11.49 -10.59 -26.46
N LYS A 495 11.33 -11.30 -25.34
CA LYS A 495 10.78 -12.66 -25.31
C LYS A 495 9.30 -12.69 -24.92
N LEU A 496 8.62 -11.55 -24.94
CA LEU A 496 7.17 -11.44 -24.76
C LEU A 496 6.48 -11.36 -26.12
N ASN A 497 5.69 -12.37 -26.47
CA ASN A 497 5.08 -12.51 -27.79
C ASN A 497 3.66 -13.09 -27.74
N GLY A 498 2.84 -12.74 -28.71
CA GLY A 498 1.52 -13.33 -28.92
C GLY A 498 0.42 -12.26 -28.98
N SER A 499 -0.76 -12.63 -28.51
CA SER A 499 -1.92 -11.74 -28.48
C SER A 499 -2.69 -11.91 -27.18
N CYS A 500 -3.32 -10.84 -26.73
CA CYS A 500 -4.21 -10.89 -25.57
C CYS A 500 -5.46 -10.05 -25.84
N SER A 501 -6.53 -10.32 -25.09
CA SER A 501 -7.80 -9.62 -25.24
C SER A 501 -8.03 -8.69 -24.06
N VAL A 502 -8.05 -7.39 -24.33
CA VAL A 502 -8.21 -6.30 -23.35
C VAL A 502 -9.70 -6.02 -23.17
N PHE A 503 -10.23 -6.12 -21.95
CA PHE A 503 -11.64 -5.82 -21.66
C PHE A 503 -11.85 -4.49 -20.93
N ALA A 504 -10.80 -3.95 -20.30
CA ALA A 504 -10.83 -2.65 -19.66
C ALA A 504 -9.46 -1.98 -19.74
N TYR A 505 -9.44 -0.65 -19.66
CA TYR A 505 -8.25 0.18 -19.70
C TYR A 505 -8.54 1.53 -19.01
N PRO A 506 -7.53 2.26 -18.53
CA PRO A 506 -7.71 3.60 -17.99
C PRO A 506 -8.04 4.58 -19.11
N SER A 507 -9.09 5.39 -18.92
CA SER A 507 -9.37 6.55 -19.75
C SER A 507 -8.24 7.58 -19.72
N LEU A 508 -8.33 8.61 -20.57
CA LEU A 508 -7.46 9.78 -20.51
C LEU A 508 -7.57 10.54 -19.16
N PHE A 509 -8.66 10.31 -18.41
CA PHE A 509 -8.88 10.84 -17.07
C PHE A 509 -8.46 9.87 -15.95
N LYS A 510 -7.84 8.72 -16.30
CA LYS A 510 -7.37 7.68 -15.39
C LYS A 510 -8.47 6.97 -14.61
N GLU A 511 -9.60 6.77 -15.26
CA GLU A 511 -10.71 5.99 -14.72
C GLU A 511 -10.87 4.72 -15.52
N VAL A 512 -11.32 3.64 -14.88
CA VAL A 512 -11.54 2.38 -15.57
C VAL A 512 -12.64 2.55 -16.62
N THR A 513 -12.28 2.35 -17.89
CA THR A 513 -13.19 2.30 -19.03
C THR A 513 -13.25 0.87 -19.55
N MET A 514 -14.45 0.40 -19.84
CA MET A 514 -14.65 -0.92 -20.43
C MET A 514 -14.53 -0.85 -21.95
N SER A 515 -13.99 -1.89 -22.58
CA SER A 515 -14.03 -2.07 -24.02
C SER A 515 -15.45 -2.48 -24.43
N ASP A 516 -16.18 -1.60 -25.11
CA ASP A 516 -17.63 -1.76 -25.37
C ASP A 516 -17.98 -3.10 -26.04
N LEU A 517 -18.94 -3.81 -25.43
CA LEU A 517 -19.51 -5.14 -25.75
C LEU A 517 -18.53 -6.32 -25.84
N ASN A 518 -17.33 -6.16 -26.40
CA ASN A 518 -16.36 -7.24 -26.59
C ASN A 518 -14.92 -6.80 -26.26
N PRO A 519 -14.12 -7.69 -25.64
CA PRO A 519 -12.69 -7.47 -25.49
C PRO A 519 -11.99 -7.19 -26.83
N VAL A 520 -10.98 -6.32 -26.80
CA VAL A 520 -10.19 -5.91 -27.95
C VAL A 520 -8.92 -6.73 -28.01
N THR A 521 -8.65 -7.37 -29.15
CA THR A 521 -7.39 -8.08 -29.35
C THR A 521 -6.24 -7.08 -29.48
N MET A 522 -5.17 -7.30 -28.73
CA MET A 522 -3.91 -6.56 -28.80
C MET A 522 -2.79 -7.55 -29.15
N ARG A 523 -2.03 -7.27 -30.21
CA ARG A 523 -0.89 -8.09 -30.64
C ARG A 523 0.42 -7.51 -30.12
N ILE A 524 1.26 -8.40 -29.60
CA ILE A 524 2.54 -8.07 -29.00
C ILE A 524 3.63 -8.90 -29.69
N GLU A 525 4.66 -8.23 -30.20
CA GLU A 525 5.84 -8.86 -30.79
C GLU A 525 7.09 -8.25 -30.17
N ASN A 526 7.99 -9.10 -29.68
CA ASN A 526 9.22 -8.72 -28.99
C ASN A 526 8.98 -7.69 -27.86
N GLY A 527 7.91 -7.88 -27.09
CA GLY A 527 7.50 -7.02 -25.99
C GLY A 527 6.90 -5.68 -26.40
N ILE A 528 6.64 -5.45 -27.68
CA ILE A 528 6.08 -4.20 -28.21
C ILE A 528 4.66 -4.47 -28.72
N VAL A 529 3.72 -3.61 -28.34
CA VAL A 529 2.38 -3.59 -28.95
C VAL A 529 2.53 -3.21 -30.42
N THR A 530 2.29 -4.15 -31.33
CA THR A 530 2.39 -3.94 -32.79
C THR A 530 1.06 -3.57 -33.40
N ASP A 531 -0.03 -4.20 -32.96
CA ASP A 531 -1.36 -4.02 -33.52
C ASP A 531 -2.44 -4.03 -32.43
N ILE A 532 -3.53 -3.30 -32.68
CA ILE A 532 -4.74 -3.32 -31.86
C ILE A 532 -5.91 -3.57 -32.80
N GLY A 533 -6.80 -4.48 -32.42
CA GLY A 533 -7.90 -4.94 -33.24
C GLY A 533 -8.80 -3.81 -33.74
N PRO A 534 -9.43 -3.98 -34.92
CA PRO A 534 -10.23 -2.93 -35.55
C PRO A 534 -11.49 -2.52 -34.78
N ASN A 535 -11.89 -3.32 -33.79
CA ASN A 535 -12.99 -3.02 -32.87
C ASN A 535 -12.54 -2.21 -31.63
N ALA A 536 -11.28 -1.76 -31.58
CA ALA A 536 -10.77 -0.97 -30.48
C ALA A 536 -11.51 0.37 -30.34
N PRO A 537 -11.92 0.76 -29.12
CA PRO A 537 -12.36 2.13 -28.86
C PRO A 537 -11.31 3.15 -29.28
N GLU A 538 -11.74 4.28 -29.84
CA GLU A 538 -10.84 5.34 -30.32
C GLU A 538 -9.88 5.82 -29.23
N GLU A 539 -10.37 5.91 -27.98
CA GLU A 539 -9.56 6.33 -26.82
C GLU A 539 -8.39 5.37 -26.53
N LEU A 540 -8.59 4.05 -26.66
CA LEU A 540 -7.52 3.07 -26.47
C LEU A 540 -6.45 3.18 -27.56
N VAL A 541 -6.88 3.40 -28.81
CA VAL A 541 -5.97 3.64 -29.94
C VAL A 541 -5.17 4.93 -29.74
N GLU A 542 -5.82 5.98 -29.23
CA GLU A 542 -5.18 7.26 -28.89
C GLU A 542 -4.13 7.08 -27.78
N LEU A 543 -4.46 6.37 -26.69
CA LEU A 543 -3.53 6.09 -25.59
C LEU A 543 -2.24 5.41 -26.09
N VAL A 544 -2.36 4.33 -26.87
CA VAL A 544 -1.18 3.63 -27.41
C VAL A 544 -0.40 4.52 -28.39
N SER A 545 -1.09 5.34 -29.16
CA SER A 545 -0.46 6.31 -30.06
C SER A 545 0.33 7.37 -29.29
N LEU A 546 -0.19 7.88 -28.17
CA LEU A 546 0.51 8.83 -27.30
C LEU A 546 1.78 8.22 -26.70
N VAL A 547 1.74 6.95 -26.28
CA VAL A 547 2.93 6.23 -25.79
C VAL A 547 3.98 6.13 -26.89
N ARG A 548 3.59 5.67 -28.09
CA ARG A 548 4.49 5.56 -29.25
C ARG A 548 5.12 6.90 -29.63
N GLN A 549 4.34 7.98 -29.64
CA GLN A 549 4.86 9.32 -29.95
C GLN A 549 5.88 9.81 -28.92
N ALA A 550 5.69 9.51 -27.64
CA ALA A 550 6.58 9.99 -26.59
C ALA A 550 7.80 9.10 -26.34
N GLU A 551 7.69 7.80 -26.59
CA GLU A 551 8.67 6.79 -26.17
C GLU A 551 9.24 5.96 -27.35
N GLY A 552 8.73 6.18 -28.56
CA GLY A 552 9.11 5.48 -29.79
C GLY A 552 8.41 4.13 -29.96
N ALA A 553 8.36 3.33 -28.91
CA ALA A 553 7.67 2.04 -28.89
C ALA A 553 6.80 1.91 -27.63
N CYS A 554 5.61 1.32 -27.79
CA CYS A 554 4.75 0.97 -26.67
C CYS A 554 5.12 -0.42 -26.17
N TYR A 555 6.03 -0.46 -25.18
CA TYR A 555 6.42 -1.72 -24.55
C TYR A 555 5.34 -2.22 -23.60
N VAL A 556 5.25 -3.54 -23.47
CA VAL A 556 4.51 -4.20 -22.39
C VAL A 556 5.52 -4.57 -21.32
N ARG A 557 5.26 -4.16 -20.08
CA ARG A 557 6.18 -4.36 -18.95
C ARG A 557 5.58 -5.27 -17.89
N GLU A 558 4.83 -4.68 -16.96
CA GLU A 558 4.33 -5.35 -15.77
C GLU A 558 3.35 -6.48 -16.12
N LEU A 559 3.43 -7.57 -15.36
CA LEU A 559 2.39 -8.59 -15.23
C LEU A 559 1.81 -8.46 -13.82
N GLY A 560 0.55 -8.06 -13.72
CA GLY A 560 -0.17 -8.04 -12.45
C GLY A 560 -1.24 -9.13 -12.40
N ILE A 561 -1.29 -9.85 -11.29
CA ILE A 561 -2.28 -10.87 -10.99
C ILE A 561 -3.04 -10.40 -9.75
N GLY A 562 -4.23 -9.84 -9.96
CA GLY A 562 -5.09 -9.40 -8.86
C GLY A 562 -5.76 -10.59 -8.17
N LEU A 563 -6.00 -10.43 -6.87
CA LEU A 563 -6.49 -11.48 -5.99
C LEU A 563 -7.88 -11.17 -5.43
N SER A 564 -8.36 -9.93 -5.50
CA SER A 564 -9.63 -9.51 -4.92
C SER A 564 -10.83 -10.19 -5.57
N PRO A 565 -11.59 -10.98 -4.81
CA PRO A 565 -12.79 -11.63 -5.30
C PRO A 565 -13.98 -10.67 -5.38
N HIS A 566 -13.82 -9.38 -5.06
CA HIS A 566 -14.91 -8.41 -4.95
C HIS A 566 -14.95 -7.40 -6.10
N VAL A 567 -13.93 -7.41 -6.95
CA VAL A 567 -13.79 -6.50 -8.09
C VAL A 567 -13.50 -7.32 -9.34
N GLY A 568 -14.00 -6.88 -10.48
CA GLY A 568 -13.74 -7.48 -11.79
C GLY A 568 -14.77 -7.05 -12.82
N ARG A 569 -14.83 -7.76 -13.95
CA ARG A 569 -15.67 -7.37 -15.10
C ARG A 569 -17.16 -7.13 -14.79
N GLY A 570 -17.72 -7.87 -13.83
CA GLY A 570 -19.12 -7.69 -13.38
C GLY A 570 -19.27 -6.85 -12.10
N ARG A 571 -18.18 -6.36 -11.51
CA ARG A 571 -18.13 -5.60 -10.26
C ARG A 571 -17.05 -4.53 -10.40
N ILE A 572 -17.40 -3.48 -11.11
CA ILE A 572 -16.45 -2.46 -11.56
C ILE A 572 -16.28 -1.43 -10.45
N VAL A 573 -15.05 -0.97 -10.28
CA VAL A 573 -14.73 0.27 -9.57
C VAL A 573 -13.95 1.17 -10.52
N SER A 574 -14.25 2.46 -10.49
CA SER A 574 -13.73 3.44 -11.44
C SER A 574 -12.27 3.81 -11.18
N ASP A 575 -11.77 3.61 -9.96
CA ASP A 575 -10.35 3.80 -9.65
C ASP A 575 -9.50 2.66 -10.19
N VAL A 576 -8.51 3.00 -11.02
CA VAL A 576 -7.63 2.03 -11.69
C VAL A 576 -6.81 1.24 -10.67
N THR A 577 -6.26 1.92 -9.65
CA THR A 577 -5.44 1.27 -8.63
C THR A 577 -6.23 0.30 -7.76
N ALA A 578 -7.50 0.58 -7.50
CA ALA A 578 -8.40 -0.36 -6.86
C ALA A 578 -8.77 -1.53 -7.79
N PHE A 579 -8.96 -1.26 -9.09
CA PHE A 579 -9.34 -2.25 -10.09
C PHE A 579 -8.19 -3.21 -10.46
N GLU A 580 -6.92 -2.80 -10.36
CA GLU A 580 -5.73 -3.69 -10.42
C GLU A 580 -5.81 -4.89 -9.47
N ARG A 581 -6.56 -4.78 -8.37
CA ARG A 581 -6.73 -5.90 -7.43
C ARG A 581 -7.75 -6.92 -7.89
N GLN A 582 -8.52 -6.68 -8.96
CA GLN A 582 -9.54 -7.62 -9.45
C GLN A 582 -8.97 -9.02 -9.68
N PHE A 583 -9.73 -10.06 -9.33
CA PHE A 583 -9.30 -11.43 -9.55
C PHE A 583 -9.17 -11.75 -11.05
N GLY A 584 -7.95 -11.63 -11.57
CA GLY A 584 -7.64 -11.70 -13.00
C GLY A 584 -6.26 -11.15 -13.30
N VAL A 585 -6.03 -10.75 -14.56
CA VAL A 585 -4.70 -10.29 -15.03
C VAL A 585 -4.78 -8.89 -15.62
N HIS A 586 -3.80 -8.06 -15.33
CA HIS A 586 -3.49 -6.85 -16.09
C HIS A 586 -2.02 -6.86 -16.54
N VAL A 587 -1.74 -6.04 -17.56
CA VAL A 587 -0.39 -5.77 -18.01
C VAL A 587 -0.19 -4.27 -18.18
N SER A 588 1.02 -3.78 -17.92
CA SER A 588 1.30 -2.34 -18.07
C SER A 588 1.93 -2.00 -19.42
N LEU A 589 1.46 -0.90 -20.01
CA LEU A 589 1.95 -0.33 -21.26
C LEU A 589 2.84 0.89 -21.00
N GLY A 590 3.91 1.00 -21.79
CA GLY A 590 4.92 2.05 -21.72
C GLY A 590 6.23 1.60 -21.09
N GLN A 591 7.27 2.41 -21.24
CA GLN A 591 8.63 2.09 -20.79
C GLN A 591 8.85 2.34 -19.31
N ARG A 592 7.95 3.07 -18.62
CA ARG A 592 8.14 3.40 -17.20
C ARG A 592 7.66 2.25 -16.32
N HIS A 593 8.48 1.87 -15.34
CA HIS A 593 8.06 0.94 -14.29
C HIS A 593 8.64 1.41 -12.95
N PRO A 594 7.81 1.54 -11.90
CA PRO A 594 8.26 2.09 -10.62
C PRO A 594 9.13 1.10 -9.81
N LEU A 595 8.87 -0.20 -9.95
CA LEU A 595 9.49 -1.28 -9.16
C LEU A 595 10.72 -1.90 -9.85
N PHE A 596 10.57 -2.41 -11.09
CA PHE A 596 11.63 -3.14 -11.77
C PHE A 596 12.52 -2.27 -12.67
N VAL A 597 13.83 -2.45 -12.51
CA VAL A 597 14.86 -1.86 -13.39
C VAL A 597 15.51 -2.97 -14.18
N LYS A 598 15.43 -2.88 -15.51
CA LYS A 598 15.90 -3.93 -16.40
C LYS A 598 17.41 -4.11 -16.30
N GLN A 599 17.81 -5.37 -16.23
CA GLN A 599 19.21 -5.78 -16.15
C GLN A 599 19.68 -6.31 -17.52
N PRO A 600 20.98 -6.20 -17.85
CA PRO A 600 21.53 -6.73 -19.09
C PRO A 600 21.69 -8.27 -19.09
N ALA A 601 21.66 -8.89 -17.92
CA ALA A 601 21.84 -10.34 -17.76
C ALA A 601 21.29 -10.82 -16.41
N LYS A 602 20.84 -12.09 -16.35
CA LYS A 602 20.60 -12.82 -15.10
C LYS A 602 21.90 -13.52 -14.71
N CYS A 603 22.35 -13.32 -13.48
CA CYS A 603 23.57 -13.96 -12.97
C CYS A 603 23.25 -14.99 -11.90
N ASN A 604 24.12 -16.00 -11.79
CA ASN A 604 24.16 -16.92 -10.67
C ASN A 604 24.76 -16.25 -9.42
N ALA A 605 24.67 -16.94 -8.28
CA ALA A 605 25.21 -16.45 -7.00
C ALA A 605 26.74 -16.23 -7.02
N ASP A 606 27.46 -16.95 -7.88
CA ASP A 606 28.91 -16.78 -8.08
C ASP A 606 29.27 -15.61 -9.03
N GLY A 607 28.28 -14.92 -9.58
CA GLY A 607 28.44 -13.81 -10.52
C GLY A 607 28.57 -14.24 -11.98
N SER A 608 28.59 -15.54 -12.29
CA SER A 608 28.56 -16.02 -13.67
C SER A 608 27.24 -15.62 -14.35
N VAL A 609 27.32 -15.21 -15.62
CA VAL A 609 26.12 -14.89 -16.42
C VAL A 609 25.41 -16.19 -16.77
N ALA A 610 24.17 -16.32 -16.32
CA ALA A 610 23.31 -17.46 -16.60
C ALA A 610 22.48 -17.26 -17.87
N VAL A 611 21.94 -16.04 -18.06
CA VAL A 611 21.13 -15.67 -19.22
C VAL A 611 21.50 -14.26 -19.64
N GLN A 612 21.83 -14.09 -20.91
CA GLN A 612 22.02 -12.77 -21.53
C GLN A 612 20.66 -12.25 -22.01
N VAL A 613 20.39 -10.96 -21.79
CA VAL A 613 19.16 -10.30 -22.30
C VAL A 613 19.41 -9.81 -23.72
N ASP A 614 18.54 -10.18 -24.66
CA ASP A 614 18.57 -9.69 -26.05
C ASP A 614 17.81 -8.36 -26.20
N GLY A 615 16.76 -8.19 -25.38
CA GLY A 615 15.89 -7.03 -25.41
C GLY A 615 16.45 -5.73 -24.81
N PRO A 616 15.62 -4.69 -24.72
CA PRO A 616 16.05 -3.38 -24.24
C PRO A 616 16.37 -3.37 -22.74
N VAL A 617 17.51 -2.76 -22.39
CA VAL A 617 17.88 -2.48 -20.99
C VAL A 617 17.39 -1.08 -20.60
N LEU A 618 16.20 -1.02 -20.01
CA LEU A 618 15.53 0.21 -19.60
C LEU A 618 15.95 0.68 -18.19
N LYS A 619 16.47 1.90 -18.10
CA LYS A 619 16.84 2.55 -16.82
C LYS A 619 15.59 2.91 -16.00
N ARG A 620 15.75 3.12 -14.68
CA ARG A 620 14.63 3.48 -13.76
C ARG A 620 13.78 4.69 -14.18
N LYS A 621 14.36 5.65 -14.91
CA LYS A 621 13.66 6.84 -15.43
C LYS A 621 13.35 6.75 -16.93
N ALA A 622 13.51 5.57 -17.53
CA ALA A 622 13.06 5.34 -18.90
C ALA A 622 11.53 5.42 -18.95
N GLY A 623 11.00 5.97 -20.03
CA GLY A 623 9.58 6.20 -20.20
C GLY A 623 8.99 7.32 -19.34
N LYS A 624 7.80 7.73 -19.75
CA LYS A 624 6.87 8.63 -19.06
C LYS A 624 5.60 7.89 -18.64
N TYR A 625 5.19 6.90 -19.42
CA TYR A 625 3.93 6.19 -19.28
C TYR A 625 4.08 4.82 -18.62
N HIS A 626 3.08 4.52 -17.79
CA HIS A 626 2.80 3.24 -17.16
C HIS A 626 1.27 3.18 -17.13
N ILE A 627 0.68 2.34 -17.98
CA ILE A 627 -0.76 2.32 -18.25
C ILE A 627 -1.25 0.88 -18.14
N ASP A 628 -1.99 0.58 -17.08
CA ASP A 628 -2.43 -0.80 -16.79
C ASP A 628 -3.69 -1.14 -17.59
N VAL A 629 -3.60 -2.15 -18.46
CA VAL A 629 -4.74 -2.65 -19.23
C VAL A 629 -5.13 -4.05 -18.75
N PHE A 630 -6.43 -4.31 -18.68
CA PHE A 630 -6.99 -5.49 -18.03
C PHE A 630 -7.37 -6.55 -19.06
N LEU A 631 -6.86 -7.76 -18.86
CA LEU A 631 -6.99 -8.86 -19.82
C LEU A 631 -8.15 -9.79 -19.46
N ASP A 632 -8.89 -10.24 -20.47
CA ASP A 632 -9.97 -11.21 -20.33
C ASP A 632 -9.39 -12.63 -20.23
N ALA A 633 -8.50 -12.82 -19.25
CA ALA A 633 -7.77 -14.05 -19.00
C ALA A 633 -8.70 -15.14 -18.48
N ALA A 634 -8.71 -16.30 -19.14
CA ALA A 634 -9.34 -17.51 -18.61
C ALA A 634 -8.39 -18.22 -17.65
N ARG A 635 -7.10 -18.29 -18.00
CA ARG A 635 -6.09 -18.98 -17.19
C ARG A 635 -4.69 -18.45 -17.42
N LEU A 636 -3.85 -18.62 -16.41
CA LEU A 636 -2.41 -18.47 -16.47
C LEU A 636 -1.79 -19.86 -16.32
N GLU A 637 -0.89 -20.24 -17.23
CA GLU A 637 -0.18 -21.51 -17.23
C GLU A 637 1.33 -21.27 -17.22
N MET A 638 2.07 -22.06 -16.44
CA MET A 638 3.53 -22.08 -16.49
C MET A 638 4.01 -23.50 -16.21
N GLY A 639 4.50 -24.20 -17.23
CA GLY A 639 4.80 -25.63 -17.11
C GLY A 639 3.58 -26.42 -16.65
N ALA A 640 3.68 -27.07 -15.48
CA ALA A 640 2.57 -27.81 -14.85
C ALA A 640 1.66 -26.91 -13.98
N PHE A 641 2.10 -25.71 -13.61
CA PHE A 641 1.34 -24.83 -12.72
C PHE A 641 0.25 -24.08 -13.50
N VAL A 642 -0.95 -24.01 -12.92
CA VAL A 642 -2.11 -23.30 -13.52
C VAL A 642 -2.85 -22.48 -12.46
N VAL A 643 -3.18 -21.24 -12.82
CA VAL A 643 -4.20 -20.42 -12.17
C VAL A 643 -5.40 -20.32 -13.10
N ASP A 644 -6.57 -20.77 -12.66
CA ASP A 644 -7.81 -20.78 -13.46
C ASP A 644 -8.78 -19.68 -12.97
N PHE A 645 -8.80 -18.57 -13.70
CA PHE A 645 -9.66 -17.42 -13.38
C PHE A 645 -11.14 -17.71 -13.64
N THR A 646 -11.48 -18.72 -14.45
CA THR A 646 -12.87 -19.11 -14.73
C THR A 646 -13.51 -19.89 -13.58
N LYS A 647 -12.70 -20.52 -12.72
CA LYS A 647 -13.22 -21.13 -11.49
C LYS A 647 -13.70 -20.09 -10.50
N GLY A 648 -13.12 -18.89 -10.53
CA GLY A 648 -13.62 -17.73 -9.81
C GLY A 648 -13.76 -17.92 -8.30
N VAL A 649 -14.70 -17.15 -7.76
CA VAL A 649 -14.99 -16.99 -6.32
C VAL A 649 -16.12 -17.94 -5.92
N CYS A 650 -16.07 -18.50 -4.72
CA CYS A 650 -17.19 -19.17 -4.10
C CYS A 650 -18.42 -18.24 -4.13
N SER A 651 -19.57 -18.73 -4.60
CA SER A 651 -20.81 -17.96 -4.54
C SER A 651 -21.13 -17.68 -3.08
N PHE A 652 -20.99 -16.44 -2.63
CA PHE A 652 -21.48 -16.03 -1.32
C PHE A 652 -22.99 -16.27 -1.31
N SER A 653 -23.49 -17.14 -0.43
CA SER A 653 -24.93 -17.16 -0.19
C SER A 653 -25.30 -15.76 0.29
N SER A 654 -26.40 -15.20 -0.19
CA SER A 654 -26.86 -13.88 0.25
C SER A 654 -27.05 -13.77 1.77
N SER A 655 -27.07 -14.90 2.49
CA SER A 655 -27.05 -14.96 3.95
C SER A 655 -25.66 -14.83 4.59
N SER A 656 -24.56 -15.16 3.89
CA SER A 656 -23.20 -15.15 4.46
C SER A 656 -22.52 -13.78 4.44
N ALA A 657 -22.94 -12.86 3.56
CA ALA A 657 -22.47 -11.47 3.60
C ALA A 657 -22.81 -10.79 4.93
N ALA A 658 -23.93 -11.17 5.56
CA ALA A 658 -24.27 -10.76 6.92
C ALA A 658 -23.49 -11.56 7.99
N ALA A 659 -23.20 -12.85 7.74
CA ALA A 659 -22.48 -13.70 8.69
C ALA A 659 -21.00 -13.33 8.85
N VAL A 660 -20.32 -12.92 7.78
CA VAL A 660 -18.93 -12.40 7.86
C VAL A 660 -18.86 -11.04 8.55
N ALA A 661 -19.94 -10.25 8.51
CA ALA A 661 -20.03 -9.01 9.29
C ALA A 661 -20.33 -9.25 10.78
N CYS A 662 -20.87 -10.43 11.15
CA CYS A 662 -21.30 -10.78 12.50
C CYS A 662 -20.35 -11.71 13.27
N ALA A 663 -19.47 -12.45 12.61
CA ALA A 663 -18.28 -13.04 13.23
C ALA A 663 -17.18 -11.97 13.34
#